data_AF-A0A972DEI2-F1
#
_entry.id   AF-A0A972DEI2-F1
#
_cell.length_a   1.000
_cell.length_b   1.000
_cell.length_c   1.000
_cell.angle_alpha   90.00
_cell.angle_beta   90.00
_cell.angle_gamma   90.00
#
_symmetry.space_group_name_H-M   'P 1'
#
loop_
_entity.id
_entity.type
_entity.pdbx_description
1 polymer ?
#
loop_
_entity_poly.entity_id
_entity_poly.type
_entity_poly.pdbx_seq_one_letter_code
_entity_poly.pdbx_strand_id
1 'polypeptide(L)'
;MKTSRTFYTDEKLRNAKKNIEKFEWARKEKEKAVKMAEEFLAYGVPNLLTYVTQQNIPRSYGVNQMKGCPVCGKGIDKYGNYPYLADIFNRPFKLQCPNCKSLFPSNDFDSYYKSGLDENGRFHYEKADPKYLVNELYPDKPSDWCVDNGFGWVDPEGCKTKSYSMVYDKNGYHQKDTTTGDNRYTFIAYYNHWFIWMTWQGVGMVTCAISALRDAYLYTDDPKYAKAGLMLLNRVADFYKEYDACVYKWEDNFRHSGGAWGKIVGSIWEESVVNQFIKAYDAFFPAITEEVVQEINAHPFYKNNPVSPKNAEDIKLNIENNILYQILPEVKNHRIRGNFGMHQESIALAALVLQNDEYFKYSIDTIMETTDGQPWGVGNIENVLINEIDHDGCGNETAAGYNGIWINGMSAIADILKGTSKDLYNNKKFLKMHDLEIPYIVADRYTLNIGDSGIAGNPHTVVYKDPQIALFLHNGNVQSAQLLDLDAKVRKQKGENGSIVQNMLIDCEKVEEDIVKTIEKHGPFRSVSENYSGYGIAKYEIRNEAQEPKSVWMYYGRNTGHGHKDTLMLGFFGYGVFLNPDHGYPCFADGNFERSRWTVNTLSHDTVSVDEGPGKNHVVGIPHHFDAREKIGVMDTEAPLLYEQTSCYRRTSVTVNLDGAAYTADFFRVAGGKDHRYVFHGAEGEAQTTGLNPVAQMRGTYAGEDVEFASEEYDRKSRSGFNYLYDVKRDSSVKGSFTVDWKVKDTFKVWNKERDVHIAVTVLDPPNEAVLA
;
A
#
# COMPACT_ATOMS: atom_id res chain seq x y z
N MET A 1 17.32 -26.74 17.20
CA MET A 1 15.90 -26.55 17.52
C MET A 1 15.81 -25.45 18.54
N LYS A 2 14.78 -24.62 18.46
CA LYS A 2 14.57 -23.50 19.37
C LYS A 2 14.48 -23.98 20.82
N THR A 3 15.03 -23.19 21.75
CA THR A 3 15.06 -23.47 23.20
C THR A 3 14.44 -22.35 24.02
N SER A 4 14.28 -21.15 23.47
CA SER A 4 13.66 -20.00 24.15
C SER A 4 13.14 -18.95 23.17
N ARG A 5 12.38 -17.97 23.67
CA ARG A 5 12.01 -16.75 22.94
C ARG A 5 13.27 -16.01 22.47
N THR A 6 13.25 -15.50 21.24
CA THR A 6 14.32 -14.66 20.68
C THR A 6 13.83 -13.29 20.24
N PHE A 7 12.67 -13.21 19.59
CA PHE A 7 12.13 -11.94 19.13
C PHE A 7 11.50 -11.14 20.27
N TYR A 8 10.66 -11.79 21.10
CA TYR A 8 10.05 -11.23 22.30
C TYR A 8 10.90 -11.50 23.54
N THR A 9 12.02 -10.79 23.66
CA THR A 9 12.93 -10.90 24.82
C THR A 9 12.26 -10.48 26.13
N ASP A 10 12.78 -10.93 27.26
CA ASP A 10 12.25 -10.54 28.58
C ASP A 10 12.31 -9.03 28.83
N GLU A 11 13.29 -8.34 28.24
CA GLU A 11 13.36 -6.87 28.29
C GLU A 11 12.18 -6.23 27.57
N LYS A 12 11.87 -6.68 26.34
CA LYS A 12 10.72 -6.19 25.58
C LYS A 12 9.40 -6.42 26.33
N LEU A 13 9.24 -7.56 27.00
CA LEU A 13 8.03 -7.84 27.79
C LEU A 13 7.96 -7.00 29.08
N ARG A 14 9.09 -6.73 29.74
CA ARG A 14 9.12 -5.77 30.86
C ARG A 14 8.72 -4.37 30.41
N ASN A 15 9.22 -3.93 29.25
CA ASN A 15 8.84 -2.65 28.66
C ASN A 15 7.34 -2.59 28.34
N ALA A 16 6.77 -3.67 27.76
CA ALA A 16 5.33 -3.75 27.50
C ALA A 16 4.50 -3.57 28.78
N LYS A 17 4.86 -4.27 29.86
CA LYS A 17 4.20 -4.13 31.17
C LYS A 17 4.31 -2.71 31.71
N LYS A 18 5.51 -2.12 31.70
CA LYS A 18 5.76 -0.72 32.10
C LYS A 18 4.89 0.25 31.29
N ASN A 19 4.82 0.07 29.97
CA ASN A 19 4.05 0.92 29.09
C ASN A 19 2.54 0.82 29.36
N ILE A 20 2.00 -0.38 29.59
CA ILE A 20 0.59 -0.61 29.97
C ILE A 20 0.25 0.10 31.29
N GLU A 21 1.16 0.08 32.27
CA GLU A 21 0.95 0.78 33.54
C GLU A 21 0.96 2.30 33.36
N LYS A 22 1.83 2.83 32.49
CA LYS A 22 2.06 4.27 32.33
C LYS A 22 1.06 4.93 31.36
N PHE A 23 0.88 4.38 30.17
CA PHE A 23 0.25 5.05 29.04
C PHE A 23 -1.17 4.57 28.76
N GLU A 24 -2.07 5.51 28.48
CA GLU A 24 -3.46 5.19 28.12
C GLU A 24 -3.56 4.45 26.78
N TRP A 25 -2.74 4.82 25.79
CA TRP A 25 -2.73 4.15 24.48
C TRP A 25 -2.34 2.66 24.62
N ALA A 26 -1.36 2.36 25.47
CA ALA A 26 -0.89 0.99 25.71
C ALA A 26 -1.94 0.15 26.45
N ARG A 27 -2.67 0.76 27.41
CA ARG A 27 -3.84 0.11 28.04
C ARG A 27 -4.92 -0.21 27.01
N LYS A 28 -5.27 0.74 26.16
CA LYS A 28 -6.26 0.55 25.08
C LYS A 28 -5.83 -0.53 24.09
N GLU A 29 -4.54 -0.61 23.77
CA GLU A 29 -4.01 -1.66 22.91
C GLU A 29 -4.12 -3.04 23.57
N LYS A 30 -3.76 -3.16 24.85
CA LYS A 30 -4.00 -4.39 25.63
C LYS A 30 -5.48 -4.77 25.68
N GLU A 31 -6.36 -3.81 25.99
CA GLU A 31 -7.81 -4.04 26.07
C GLU A 31 -8.37 -4.49 24.73
N LYS A 32 -7.92 -3.89 23.62
CA LYS A 32 -8.30 -4.31 22.26
C LYS A 32 -7.83 -5.73 21.96
N ALA A 33 -6.57 -6.05 22.25
CA ALA A 33 -6.02 -7.38 22.03
C ALA A 33 -6.76 -8.45 22.83
N VAL A 34 -6.98 -8.20 24.13
CA VAL A 34 -7.73 -9.10 25.03
C VAL A 34 -9.17 -9.25 24.55
N LYS A 35 -9.88 -8.16 24.25
CA LYS A 35 -11.26 -8.22 23.76
C LYS A 35 -11.37 -9.08 22.51
N MET A 36 -10.50 -8.84 21.53
CA MET A 36 -10.51 -9.60 20.27
C MET A 36 -10.18 -11.09 20.52
N ALA A 37 -9.20 -11.38 21.38
CA ALA A 37 -8.88 -12.75 21.78
C ALA A 37 -10.06 -13.47 22.47
N GLU A 38 -10.76 -12.78 23.38
CA GLU A 38 -11.94 -13.33 24.07
C GLU A 38 -13.11 -13.56 23.11
N GLU A 39 -13.32 -12.69 22.10
CA GLU A 39 -14.31 -12.92 21.05
C GLU A 39 -14.02 -14.21 20.26
N PHE A 40 -12.75 -14.46 19.91
CA PHE A 40 -12.34 -15.70 19.26
C PHE A 40 -12.48 -16.94 20.16
N LEU A 41 -12.13 -16.82 21.44
CA LEU A 41 -12.32 -17.91 22.41
C LEU A 41 -13.80 -18.22 22.65
N ALA A 42 -14.65 -17.19 22.70
CA ALA A 42 -16.10 -17.35 22.83
C ALA A 42 -16.72 -18.01 21.59
N TYR A 43 -16.21 -17.70 20.39
CA TYR A 43 -16.58 -18.42 19.17
C TYR A 43 -16.13 -19.90 19.22
N GLY A 44 -15.01 -20.18 19.88
CA GLY A 44 -14.55 -21.53 20.21
C GLY A 44 -13.44 -22.03 19.29
N VAL A 45 -12.35 -22.51 19.89
CA VAL A 45 -11.19 -23.07 19.14
C VAL A 45 -11.58 -24.20 18.19
N PRO A 46 -12.46 -25.17 18.55
CA PRO A 46 -12.92 -26.18 17.60
C PRO A 46 -13.60 -25.61 16.35
N ASN A 47 -14.38 -24.53 16.51
CA ASN A 47 -15.01 -23.85 15.39
C ASN A 47 -13.95 -23.16 14.52
N LEU A 48 -12.97 -22.47 15.12
CA LEU A 48 -11.89 -21.83 14.36
C LEU A 48 -11.04 -22.83 13.57
N LEU A 49 -10.74 -24.00 14.15
CA LEU A 49 -9.99 -25.07 13.48
C LEU A 49 -10.71 -25.58 12.21
N THR A 50 -12.04 -25.48 12.18
CA THR A 50 -12.85 -25.83 11.00
C THR A 50 -12.58 -24.90 9.83
N TYR A 51 -12.26 -23.62 10.07
CA TYR A 51 -12.04 -22.63 9.00
C TYR A 51 -10.56 -22.42 8.65
N VAL A 52 -9.65 -23.29 9.11
CA VAL A 52 -8.28 -23.37 8.57
C VAL A 52 -8.34 -24.04 7.19
N THR A 53 -8.86 -23.31 6.20
CA THR A 53 -9.20 -23.80 4.86
C THR A 53 -7.97 -24.23 4.07
N GLN A 54 -8.02 -25.41 3.44
CA GLN A 54 -6.86 -26.00 2.78
C GLN A 54 -6.66 -25.47 1.35
N GLN A 55 -5.67 -26.01 0.64
CA GLN A 55 -5.29 -25.56 -0.70
C GLN A 55 -6.45 -25.64 -1.71
N ASN A 56 -7.38 -26.57 -1.53
CA ASN A 56 -8.49 -26.84 -2.46
C ASN A 56 -9.64 -25.82 -2.44
N ILE A 57 -9.58 -24.80 -1.59
CA ILE A 57 -10.45 -23.63 -1.67
C ILE A 57 -9.64 -22.46 -2.22
N PRO A 58 -10.05 -21.88 -3.36
CA PRO A 58 -9.37 -20.72 -3.93
C PRO A 58 -9.32 -19.52 -2.97
N ARG A 59 -8.40 -18.61 -3.25
CA ARG A 59 -8.37 -17.26 -2.66
C ARG A 59 -8.40 -16.25 -3.78
N SER A 60 -9.00 -15.09 -3.55
CA SER A 60 -8.88 -13.98 -4.49
C SER A 60 -9.06 -12.65 -3.77
N TYR A 61 -8.26 -11.63 -4.08
CA TYR A 61 -8.46 -10.33 -3.44
C TYR A 61 -9.67 -9.56 -3.99
N GLY A 62 -10.29 -9.99 -5.10
CA GLY A 62 -11.38 -9.27 -5.77
C GLY A 62 -12.47 -10.24 -6.27
N VAL A 63 -13.75 -9.88 -6.07
CA VAL A 63 -14.89 -10.70 -6.54
C VAL A 63 -15.04 -10.60 -8.06
N ASN A 64 -15.24 -9.39 -8.57
CA ASN A 64 -15.22 -9.05 -9.99
C ASN A 64 -14.98 -7.55 -10.13
N GLN A 65 -13.73 -7.16 -10.41
CA GLN A 65 -13.35 -5.74 -10.49
C GLN A 65 -13.91 -5.04 -11.73
N MET A 66 -14.15 -5.79 -12.81
CA MET A 66 -14.64 -5.24 -14.08
C MET A 66 -16.12 -4.89 -14.02
N LYS A 67 -16.94 -5.79 -13.48
CA LYS A 67 -18.40 -5.65 -13.42
C LYS A 67 -18.93 -5.14 -12.07
N GLY A 68 -18.16 -5.24 -11.00
CA GLY A 68 -18.57 -4.84 -9.66
C GLY A 68 -19.52 -5.85 -9.01
N CYS A 69 -20.64 -5.37 -8.46
CA CYS A 69 -21.65 -6.20 -7.81
C CYS A 69 -22.68 -6.75 -8.84
N PRO A 70 -23.13 -8.01 -8.75
CA PRO A 70 -24.17 -8.55 -9.65
C PRO A 70 -25.50 -7.77 -9.63
N VAL A 71 -25.78 -7.03 -8.56
CA VAL A 71 -27.06 -6.31 -8.38
C VAL A 71 -26.95 -4.83 -8.71
N CYS A 72 -25.87 -4.15 -8.29
CA CYS A 72 -25.72 -2.70 -8.50
C CYS A 72 -24.55 -2.30 -9.41
N GLY A 73 -23.93 -3.27 -10.09
CA GLY A 73 -22.77 -3.05 -10.96
C GLY A 73 -21.64 -2.32 -10.23
N LYS A 74 -21.07 -1.32 -10.93
CA LYS A 74 -19.97 -0.46 -10.45
C LYS A 74 -20.36 0.54 -9.35
N GLY A 75 -21.62 0.57 -8.91
CA GLY A 75 -22.02 1.39 -7.76
C GLY A 75 -21.33 1.01 -6.44
N ILE A 76 -20.64 -0.13 -6.40
CA ILE A 76 -19.81 -0.59 -5.28
C ILE A 76 -18.44 0.13 -5.21
N ASP A 77 -17.92 0.66 -6.32
CA ASP A 77 -16.53 1.15 -6.44
C ASP A 77 -16.27 2.38 -5.55
N LYS A 78 -17.31 3.16 -5.22
CA LYS A 78 -17.22 4.29 -4.27
C LYS A 78 -16.87 3.90 -2.83
N TYR A 79 -16.83 2.60 -2.51
CA TYR A 79 -16.44 2.08 -1.19
C TYR A 79 -14.99 1.55 -1.17
N GLY A 80 -14.21 1.80 -2.22
CA GLY A 80 -12.80 1.44 -2.33
C GLY A 80 -12.55 0.12 -3.07
N ASN A 81 -11.27 -0.28 -3.11
CA ASN A 81 -10.80 -1.35 -4.00
C ASN A 81 -11.23 -2.75 -3.58
N TYR A 82 -11.44 -2.96 -2.27
CA TYR A 82 -11.83 -4.24 -1.68
C TYR A 82 -13.09 -4.04 -0.80
N PRO A 83 -14.26 -3.73 -1.41
CA PRO A 83 -15.36 -3.08 -0.70
C PRO A 83 -16.33 -4.02 0.02
N TYR A 84 -16.29 -5.33 -0.22
CA TYR A 84 -17.25 -6.25 0.38
C TYR A 84 -17.05 -6.37 1.89
N LEU A 85 -18.16 -6.48 2.63
CA LEU A 85 -18.20 -6.67 4.08
C LEU A 85 -18.53 -8.13 4.41
N ALA A 86 -18.16 -8.61 5.61
CA ALA A 86 -18.54 -9.93 6.11
C ALA A 86 -18.76 -9.94 7.63
N ASP A 87 -19.59 -10.86 8.10
CA ASP A 87 -19.75 -11.19 9.52
C ASP A 87 -19.18 -12.59 9.77
N ILE A 88 -17.96 -12.64 10.28
CA ILE A 88 -17.19 -13.87 10.37
C ILE A 88 -17.71 -14.89 11.39
N PHE A 89 -18.46 -14.44 12.39
CA PHE A 89 -18.96 -15.32 13.44
C PHE A 89 -20.39 -15.78 13.18
N ASN A 90 -21.24 -14.87 12.70
CA ASN A 90 -22.67 -15.18 12.56
C ASN A 90 -23.06 -15.59 11.14
N ARG A 91 -22.25 -15.26 10.13
CA ARG A 91 -22.52 -15.61 8.72
C ARG A 91 -21.24 -16.02 7.97
N PRO A 92 -20.58 -17.12 8.38
CA PRO A 92 -19.43 -17.66 7.66
C PRO A 92 -19.70 -17.77 6.17
N PHE A 93 -18.71 -17.42 5.35
CA PHE A 93 -18.77 -17.48 3.89
C PHE A 93 -19.84 -16.59 3.22
N LYS A 94 -20.41 -15.59 3.91
CA LYS A 94 -21.31 -14.59 3.31
C LYS A 94 -20.65 -13.22 3.22
N LEU A 95 -20.69 -12.66 2.01
CA LEU A 95 -20.31 -11.29 1.69
C LEU A 95 -21.54 -10.40 1.58
N GLN A 96 -21.41 -9.15 1.98
CA GLN A 96 -22.41 -8.11 1.78
C GLN A 96 -21.85 -6.97 0.92
N CYS A 97 -22.61 -6.56 -0.10
CA CYS A 97 -22.31 -5.35 -0.84
C CYS A 97 -22.64 -4.11 0.02
N PRO A 98 -21.70 -3.19 0.30
CA PRO A 98 -21.98 -2.00 1.10
C PRO A 98 -22.94 -1.03 0.41
N ASN A 99 -23.05 -1.07 -0.93
CA ASN A 99 -23.93 -0.20 -1.71
C ASN A 99 -25.39 -0.66 -1.67
N CYS A 100 -25.70 -1.84 -2.23
CA CYS A 100 -27.07 -2.34 -2.35
C CYS A 100 -27.51 -3.28 -1.22
N LYS A 101 -26.63 -3.57 -0.25
CA LYS A 101 -26.87 -4.44 0.92
C LYS A 101 -27.18 -5.91 0.61
N SER A 102 -27.13 -6.30 -0.67
CA SER A 102 -27.31 -7.69 -1.13
C SER A 102 -26.22 -8.61 -0.58
N LEU A 103 -26.58 -9.88 -0.36
CA LEU A 103 -25.71 -10.93 0.21
C LEU A 103 -25.31 -11.96 -0.85
N PHE A 104 -24.06 -12.44 -0.78
CA PHE A 104 -23.50 -13.43 -1.71
C PHE A 104 -22.58 -14.43 -0.98
N PRO A 105 -22.39 -15.65 -1.51
CA PRO A 105 -23.17 -16.22 -2.59
C PRO A 105 -24.62 -16.47 -2.17
N SER A 106 -25.49 -16.84 -3.10
CA SER A 106 -26.93 -17.02 -2.84
C SER A 106 -27.25 -18.34 -2.09
N ASN A 107 -26.30 -19.27 -2.03
CA ASN A 107 -26.45 -20.60 -1.43
C ASN A 107 -25.78 -20.71 -0.05
N ASP A 108 -26.15 -21.72 0.75
CA ASP A 108 -25.50 -22.01 2.04
C ASP A 108 -24.15 -22.73 1.86
N PHE A 109 -23.12 -21.96 1.54
CA PHE A 109 -21.77 -22.51 1.37
C PHE A 109 -21.16 -23.04 2.67
N ASP A 110 -21.54 -22.53 3.85
CA ASP A 110 -20.99 -23.01 5.12
C ASP A 110 -21.44 -24.46 5.39
N SER A 111 -22.72 -24.77 5.19
CA SER A 111 -23.21 -26.15 5.27
C SER A 111 -22.64 -27.04 4.17
N TYR A 112 -22.49 -26.52 2.96
CA TYR A 112 -21.80 -27.23 1.86
C TYR A 112 -20.36 -27.59 2.26
N TYR A 113 -19.59 -26.63 2.75
CA TYR A 113 -18.21 -26.80 3.20
C TYR A 113 -18.11 -27.86 4.28
N LYS A 114 -18.91 -27.74 5.35
CA LYS A 114 -18.92 -28.67 6.49
C LYS A 114 -19.29 -30.09 6.08
N SER A 115 -20.22 -30.24 5.14
CA SER A 115 -20.62 -31.57 4.64
C SER A 115 -19.53 -32.29 3.85
N GLY A 116 -18.56 -31.55 3.30
CA GLY A 116 -17.42 -32.10 2.56
C GLY A 116 -16.17 -32.32 3.41
N LEU A 117 -16.19 -32.03 4.71
CA LEU A 117 -15.04 -32.27 5.60
C LEU A 117 -14.90 -33.76 5.94
N ASP A 118 -13.69 -34.28 5.80
CA ASP A 118 -13.35 -35.61 6.31
C ASP A 118 -13.04 -35.60 7.83
N GLU A 119 -12.77 -36.78 8.38
CA GLU A 119 -12.43 -36.97 9.79
C GLU A 119 -11.17 -36.22 10.25
N ASN A 120 -10.28 -35.86 9.32
CA ASN A 120 -9.08 -35.08 9.59
C ASN A 120 -9.30 -33.60 9.28
N GLY A 121 -10.53 -33.17 8.99
CA GLY A 121 -10.91 -31.80 8.68
C GLY A 121 -10.39 -31.29 7.34
N ARG A 122 -10.09 -32.17 6.38
CA ARG A 122 -9.80 -31.79 5.00
C ARG A 122 -11.09 -31.71 4.22
N PHE A 123 -11.29 -30.61 3.51
CA PHE A 123 -12.43 -30.46 2.62
C PHE A 123 -12.24 -31.29 1.36
N HIS A 124 -13.31 -31.90 0.86
CA HIS A 124 -13.38 -32.63 -0.41
C HIS A 124 -14.66 -32.20 -1.13
N TYR A 125 -14.55 -31.25 -2.06
CA TYR A 125 -15.72 -30.64 -2.70
C TYR A 125 -16.56 -31.66 -3.48
N GLU A 126 -15.95 -32.73 -3.97
CA GLU A 126 -16.62 -33.83 -4.65
C GLU A 126 -17.47 -34.72 -3.73
N LYS A 127 -17.27 -34.60 -2.41
CA LYS A 127 -18.04 -35.33 -1.37
C LYS A 127 -19.03 -34.43 -0.64
N ALA A 128 -18.95 -33.11 -0.85
CA ALA A 128 -19.87 -32.16 -0.25
C ALA A 128 -21.30 -32.36 -0.78
N ASP A 129 -22.28 -32.13 0.07
CA ASP A 129 -23.69 -32.40 -0.22
C ASP A 129 -24.24 -31.34 -1.20
N PRO A 130 -24.54 -31.71 -2.46
CA PRO A 130 -24.93 -30.76 -3.49
C PRO A 130 -26.30 -30.11 -3.22
N LYS A 131 -27.07 -30.58 -2.23
CA LYS A 131 -28.35 -29.95 -1.86
C LYS A 131 -28.17 -28.49 -1.40
N TYR A 132 -26.97 -28.14 -0.92
CA TYR A 132 -26.62 -26.78 -0.51
C TYR A 132 -26.11 -25.91 -1.67
N LEU A 133 -26.08 -26.40 -2.90
CA LEU A 133 -25.74 -25.64 -4.11
C LEU A 133 -27.01 -25.16 -4.82
N VAL A 134 -27.86 -24.44 -4.08
CA VAL A 134 -29.09 -23.84 -4.58
C VAL A 134 -29.22 -22.42 -4.04
N ASN A 135 -29.75 -21.52 -4.86
CA ASN A 135 -30.08 -20.15 -4.47
C ASN A 135 -31.21 -20.16 -3.43
N GLU A 136 -30.92 -19.72 -2.21
CA GLU A 136 -31.87 -19.62 -1.09
C GLU A 136 -32.27 -18.17 -0.78
N LEU A 137 -31.54 -17.20 -1.32
CA LEU A 137 -31.67 -15.79 -0.95
C LEU A 137 -32.57 -14.99 -1.89
N TYR A 138 -32.70 -15.41 -3.15
CA TYR A 138 -33.35 -14.63 -4.22
C TYR A 138 -34.40 -15.46 -4.94
N PRO A 139 -35.63 -15.58 -4.40
CA PRO A 139 -36.67 -16.47 -4.93
C PRO A 139 -37.20 -16.04 -6.31
N ASP A 140 -36.94 -14.80 -6.73
CA ASP A 140 -37.27 -14.25 -8.05
C ASP A 140 -36.21 -14.60 -9.13
N LYS A 141 -35.09 -15.23 -8.74
CA LYS A 141 -33.98 -15.58 -9.62
C LYS A 141 -33.90 -17.10 -9.85
N PRO A 142 -33.23 -17.55 -10.92
CA PRO A 142 -32.95 -18.97 -11.15
C PRO A 142 -32.28 -19.66 -9.94
N SER A 143 -32.45 -20.99 -9.86
CA SER A 143 -31.93 -21.80 -8.75
C SER A 143 -30.41 -21.82 -8.65
N ASP A 144 -29.69 -21.44 -9.71
CA ASP A 144 -28.24 -21.37 -9.81
C ASP A 144 -27.70 -19.92 -9.79
N TRP A 145 -28.57 -18.92 -9.63
CA TRP A 145 -28.17 -17.51 -9.66
C TRP A 145 -27.27 -17.16 -8.48
N CYS A 146 -26.04 -16.69 -8.74
CA CYS A 146 -25.02 -16.40 -7.73
C CYS A 146 -24.72 -17.57 -6.77
N VAL A 147 -24.94 -18.81 -7.20
CA VAL A 147 -24.55 -20.02 -6.45
C VAL A 147 -23.05 -20.26 -6.64
N ASP A 148 -22.32 -20.36 -5.54
CA ASP A 148 -20.87 -20.56 -5.52
C ASP A 148 -20.55 -21.88 -4.80
N ASN A 149 -19.82 -22.76 -5.47
CA ASN A 149 -19.35 -24.04 -4.96
C ASN A 149 -17.90 -23.99 -4.43
N GLY A 150 -17.35 -22.80 -4.27
CA GLY A 150 -15.98 -22.52 -3.86
C GLY A 150 -15.14 -21.93 -5.00
N PHE A 151 -15.51 -22.19 -6.25
CA PHE A 151 -14.77 -21.74 -7.44
C PHE A 151 -15.40 -20.51 -8.11
N GLY A 152 -16.36 -19.85 -7.47
CA GLY A 152 -17.04 -18.70 -8.04
C GLY A 152 -18.25 -19.07 -8.89
N TRP A 153 -19.19 -18.13 -8.98
CA TRP A 153 -20.35 -18.21 -9.87
C TRP A 153 -20.00 -17.62 -11.23
N VAL A 154 -20.31 -18.31 -12.33
CA VAL A 154 -20.12 -17.78 -13.70
C VAL A 154 -21.46 -17.29 -14.23
N ASP A 155 -21.56 -16.00 -14.51
CA ASP A 155 -22.73 -15.37 -15.10
C ASP A 155 -22.98 -15.91 -16.53
N PRO A 156 -24.06 -16.69 -16.77
CA PRO A 156 -24.32 -17.30 -18.06
C PRO A 156 -24.61 -16.29 -19.17
N GLU A 157 -25.12 -15.10 -18.84
CA GLU A 157 -25.45 -14.08 -19.85
C GLU A 157 -24.20 -13.44 -20.45
N GLY A 158 -23.15 -13.30 -19.66
CA GLY A 158 -21.91 -12.67 -20.06
C GLY A 158 -20.96 -13.54 -20.90
N CYS A 159 -21.13 -14.86 -20.91
CA CYS A 159 -20.28 -15.80 -21.67
C CYS A 159 -20.44 -15.70 -23.21
N LYS A 160 -21.25 -14.76 -23.71
CA LYS A 160 -21.58 -14.59 -25.13
C LYS A 160 -20.57 -13.74 -25.92
N THR A 161 -19.70 -12.97 -25.24
CA THR A 161 -18.75 -12.04 -25.87
C THR A 161 -17.32 -12.38 -25.51
N LYS A 162 -16.46 -12.62 -26.50
CA LYS A 162 -15.05 -12.93 -26.25
C LYS A 162 -14.31 -11.72 -25.67
N SER A 163 -13.54 -11.96 -24.61
CA SER A 163 -12.67 -10.96 -23.97
C SER A 163 -11.27 -11.51 -23.81
N TYR A 164 -10.27 -10.63 -23.77
CA TYR A 164 -8.86 -10.99 -23.63
C TYR A 164 -8.15 -10.04 -22.67
N SER A 165 -7.36 -10.62 -21.76
CA SER A 165 -6.49 -9.86 -20.85
C SER A 165 -5.03 -10.14 -21.16
N MET A 166 -4.17 -9.15 -20.93
CA MET A 166 -2.73 -9.35 -20.92
C MET A 166 -2.34 -10.03 -19.61
N VAL A 167 -1.72 -11.20 -19.70
CA VAL A 167 -1.33 -12.02 -18.56
C VAL A 167 0.19 -12.11 -18.53
N TYR A 168 0.77 -11.91 -17.35
CA TYR A 168 2.18 -12.19 -17.12
C TYR A 168 2.32 -13.55 -16.45
N ASP A 169 2.88 -14.53 -17.15
CA ASP A 169 3.22 -15.84 -16.58
C ASP A 169 4.72 -16.12 -16.71
N LYS A 170 5.15 -17.34 -16.36
CA LYS A 170 6.56 -17.76 -16.44
C LYS A 170 7.18 -17.61 -17.84
N ASN A 171 6.38 -17.44 -18.88
CA ASN A 171 6.82 -17.23 -20.26
C ASN A 171 6.78 -15.75 -20.68
N GLY A 172 6.47 -14.82 -19.78
CA GLY A 172 6.35 -13.39 -20.06
C GLY A 172 4.90 -12.94 -20.28
N TYR A 173 4.73 -11.80 -20.97
CA TYR A 173 3.43 -11.18 -21.25
C TYR A 173 2.77 -11.79 -22.49
N HIS A 174 1.55 -12.31 -22.37
CA HIS A 174 0.77 -12.86 -23.49
C HIS A 174 -0.73 -12.55 -23.33
N GLN A 175 -1.45 -12.42 -24.43
CA GLN A 175 -2.92 -12.29 -24.41
C GLN A 175 -3.58 -13.67 -24.27
N LYS A 176 -4.54 -13.79 -23.35
CA LYS A 176 -5.36 -15.01 -23.17
C LYS A 176 -6.84 -14.66 -23.09
N ASP A 177 -7.68 -15.59 -23.55
CA ASP A 177 -9.14 -15.51 -23.45
C ASP A 177 -9.54 -15.42 -21.98
N THR A 178 -10.26 -14.36 -21.61
CA THR A 178 -10.78 -14.14 -20.26
C THR A 178 -12.30 -14.16 -20.22
N THR A 179 -12.97 -14.61 -21.29
CA THR A 179 -14.44 -14.63 -21.36
C THR A 179 -15.07 -15.36 -20.20
N THR A 180 -14.56 -16.52 -19.81
CA THR A 180 -15.07 -17.23 -18.61
C THR A 180 -14.71 -16.48 -17.33
N GLY A 181 -13.54 -15.85 -17.26
CA GLY A 181 -13.06 -15.10 -16.10
C GLY A 181 -13.83 -13.82 -15.83
N ASP A 182 -14.05 -12.98 -16.84
CA ASP A 182 -14.72 -11.67 -16.69
C ASP A 182 -16.18 -11.83 -16.24
N ASN A 183 -16.74 -13.02 -16.41
CA ASN A 183 -18.09 -13.40 -15.97
C ASN A 183 -18.11 -14.17 -14.66
N ARG A 184 -16.94 -14.57 -14.13
CA ARG A 184 -16.85 -15.24 -12.84
C ARG A 184 -16.89 -14.21 -11.71
N TYR A 185 -17.67 -14.51 -10.68
CA TYR A 185 -17.72 -13.79 -9.42
C TYR A 185 -17.19 -14.71 -8.32
N THR A 186 -16.03 -14.39 -7.77
CA THR A 186 -15.27 -15.27 -6.86
C THR A 186 -15.65 -15.02 -5.38
N PHE A 187 -16.93 -15.10 -5.03
CA PHE A 187 -17.43 -14.72 -3.69
C PHE A 187 -16.73 -15.49 -2.57
N ILE A 188 -16.66 -16.82 -2.67
CA ILE A 188 -16.01 -17.64 -1.64
C ILE A 188 -14.50 -17.41 -1.61
N ALA A 189 -13.86 -17.26 -2.77
CA ALA A 189 -12.43 -17.00 -2.84
C ALA A 189 -12.06 -15.65 -2.20
N TYR A 190 -12.90 -14.62 -2.40
CA TYR A 190 -12.77 -13.33 -1.74
C TYR A 190 -12.94 -13.44 -0.24
N TYR A 191 -13.95 -14.18 0.20
CA TYR A 191 -14.15 -14.42 1.62
C TYR A 191 -12.93 -15.10 2.25
N ASN A 192 -12.45 -16.16 1.59
CA ASN A 192 -11.31 -16.93 2.04
C ASN A 192 -10.02 -16.10 2.10
N HIS A 193 -9.82 -15.20 1.13
CA HIS A 193 -8.71 -14.26 1.15
C HIS A 193 -8.81 -13.29 2.33
N TRP A 194 -9.86 -12.45 2.38
CA TRP A 194 -9.92 -11.30 3.30
C TRP A 194 -10.36 -11.62 4.72
N PHE A 195 -11.27 -12.58 4.89
CA PHE A 195 -11.96 -12.84 6.16
C PHE A 195 -11.54 -14.16 6.82
N ILE A 196 -10.64 -14.93 6.20
CA ILE A 196 -9.99 -16.08 6.84
C ILE A 196 -8.50 -15.83 7.03
N TRP A 197 -7.80 -15.50 5.94
CA TRP A 197 -6.33 -15.51 5.92
C TRP A 197 -5.65 -14.14 6.00
N MET A 198 -6.25 -13.09 5.45
CA MET A 198 -5.65 -11.76 5.44
C MET A 198 -5.85 -11.03 6.77
N THR A 199 -4.92 -10.14 7.12
CA THR A 199 -4.93 -9.42 8.40
C THR A 199 -5.32 -7.96 8.31
N TRP A 200 -5.22 -7.34 7.13
CA TRP A 200 -5.32 -5.89 6.97
C TRP A 200 -6.69 -5.30 7.28
N GLN A 201 -7.78 -6.07 7.15
CA GLN A 201 -9.11 -5.60 7.53
C GLN A 201 -9.41 -5.78 9.04
N GLY A 202 -8.52 -6.44 9.80
CA GLY A 202 -8.70 -6.67 11.24
C GLY A 202 -9.81 -7.66 11.60
N VAL A 203 -10.25 -8.50 10.65
CA VAL A 203 -11.43 -9.38 10.76
C VAL A 203 -11.19 -10.78 10.18
N GLY A 204 -9.95 -11.27 10.14
CA GLY A 204 -9.61 -12.60 9.63
C GLY A 204 -9.82 -13.72 10.66
N MET A 205 -10.55 -14.79 10.33
CA MET A 205 -10.83 -15.89 11.28
C MET A 205 -9.59 -16.63 11.79
N VAL A 206 -8.55 -16.80 10.96
CA VAL A 206 -7.38 -17.61 11.32
C VAL A 206 -6.22 -16.71 11.69
N THR A 207 -5.74 -15.89 10.76
CA THR A 207 -4.53 -15.10 10.98
C THR A 207 -4.74 -13.99 12.02
N CYS A 208 -5.89 -13.29 12.02
CA CYS A 208 -6.17 -12.31 13.08
C CYS A 208 -6.42 -12.97 14.44
N ALA A 209 -7.01 -14.17 14.49
CA ALA A 209 -7.14 -14.92 15.74
C ALA A 209 -5.76 -15.26 16.32
N ILE A 210 -4.84 -15.78 15.52
CA ILE A 210 -3.46 -16.07 15.93
C ILE A 210 -2.78 -14.79 16.46
N SER A 211 -2.87 -13.67 15.74
CA SER A 211 -2.30 -12.39 16.18
C SER A 211 -2.93 -11.86 17.47
N ALA A 212 -4.26 -11.91 17.60
CA ALA A 212 -4.97 -11.44 18.80
C ALA A 212 -4.63 -12.28 20.03
N LEU A 213 -4.61 -13.60 19.89
CA LEU A 213 -4.21 -14.53 20.95
C LEU A 213 -2.75 -14.33 21.35
N ARG A 214 -1.86 -14.06 20.39
CA ARG A 214 -0.46 -13.71 20.63
C ARG A 214 -0.35 -12.45 21.48
N ASP A 215 -0.99 -11.37 21.04
CA ASP A 215 -0.87 -10.08 21.71
C ASP A 215 -1.52 -10.11 23.10
N ALA A 216 -2.68 -10.76 23.24
CA ALA A 216 -3.32 -10.98 24.54
C ALA A 216 -2.41 -11.79 25.49
N TYR A 217 -1.75 -12.86 25.01
CA TYR A 217 -0.79 -13.61 25.81
C TYR A 217 0.38 -12.73 26.27
N LEU A 218 1.00 -11.99 25.36
CA LEU A 218 2.16 -11.13 25.68
C LEU A 218 1.82 -10.03 26.70
N TYR A 219 0.58 -9.54 26.75
CA TYR A 219 0.16 -8.44 27.62
C TYR A 219 -0.48 -8.88 28.95
N THR A 220 -0.77 -10.18 29.11
CA THR A 220 -1.48 -10.73 30.28
C THR A 220 -0.74 -11.88 30.96
N ASP A 221 0.17 -12.55 30.26
CA ASP A 221 0.76 -13.83 30.64
C ASP A 221 -0.27 -14.97 30.87
N ASP A 222 -1.53 -14.81 30.45
CA ASP A 222 -2.56 -15.83 30.64
C ASP A 222 -2.37 -16.99 29.63
N PRO A 223 -2.06 -18.21 30.10
CA PRO A 223 -1.71 -19.33 29.23
C PRO A 223 -2.86 -19.77 28.32
N LYS A 224 -4.13 -19.46 28.62
CA LYS A 224 -5.26 -19.88 27.79
C LYS A 224 -5.15 -19.35 26.35
N TYR A 225 -4.63 -18.13 26.18
CA TYR A 225 -4.45 -17.52 24.86
C TYR A 225 -3.36 -18.23 24.08
N ALA A 226 -2.24 -18.54 24.73
CA ALA A 226 -1.13 -19.26 24.10
C ALA A 226 -1.52 -20.68 23.67
N LYS A 227 -2.26 -21.41 24.53
CA LYS A 227 -2.78 -22.75 24.22
C LYS A 227 -3.69 -22.74 23.00
N ALA A 228 -4.69 -21.87 22.97
CA ALA A 228 -5.58 -21.71 21.83
C ALA A 228 -4.83 -21.30 20.54
N GLY A 229 -3.88 -20.36 20.67
CA GLY A 229 -3.04 -19.92 19.56
C GLY A 229 -2.16 -21.03 19.00
N LEU A 230 -1.60 -21.89 19.86
CA LEU A 230 -0.81 -23.06 19.46
C LEU A 230 -1.64 -24.10 18.72
N MET A 231 -2.88 -24.35 19.15
CA MET A 231 -3.77 -25.27 18.42
C MET A 231 -4.01 -24.79 16.98
N LEU A 232 -4.29 -23.50 16.79
CA LEU A 232 -4.47 -22.91 15.46
C LEU A 232 -3.19 -22.92 14.64
N LEU A 233 -2.06 -22.50 15.23
CA LEU A 233 -0.78 -22.43 14.52
C LEU A 233 -0.26 -23.82 14.12
N ASN A 234 -0.42 -24.82 14.99
CA ASN A 234 -0.11 -26.22 14.66
C ASN A 234 -0.96 -26.70 13.48
N ARG A 235 -2.26 -26.37 13.49
CA ARG A 235 -3.15 -26.73 12.39
C ARG A 235 -2.81 -26.04 11.07
N VAL A 236 -2.38 -24.78 11.11
CA VAL A 236 -1.87 -24.09 9.92
C VAL A 236 -0.62 -24.80 9.38
N ALA A 237 0.29 -25.21 10.28
CA ALA A 237 1.52 -25.91 9.91
C ALA A 237 1.25 -27.25 9.20
N ASP A 238 0.17 -27.96 9.55
CA ASP A 238 -0.22 -29.21 8.88
C ASP A 238 -0.44 -29.04 7.36
N PHE A 239 -0.82 -27.83 6.92
CA PHE A 239 -1.19 -27.56 5.52
C PHE A 239 -0.29 -26.58 4.79
N TYR A 240 0.54 -25.81 5.51
CA TYR A 240 1.22 -24.66 4.90
C TYR A 240 2.08 -25.00 3.68
N LYS A 241 2.73 -26.18 3.70
CA LYS A 241 3.53 -26.70 2.58
C LYS A 241 2.71 -26.90 1.30
N GLU A 242 1.43 -27.22 1.43
CA GLU A 242 0.53 -27.54 0.30
C GLU A 242 0.03 -26.30 -0.42
N TYR A 243 0.08 -25.12 0.20
CA TYR A 243 -0.47 -23.91 -0.41
C TYR A 243 0.31 -23.48 -1.66
N ASP A 244 -0.46 -23.21 -2.71
CA ASP A 244 0.01 -22.80 -4.02
C ASP A 244 -1.07 -21.96 -4.72
N ALA A 245 -0.95 -20.63 -4.64
CA ALA A 245 -1.90 -19.74 -5.31
C ALA A 245 -1.83 -19.88 -6.85
N CYS A 246 -0.73 -20.41 -7.39
CA CYS A 246 -0.50 -20.46 -8.84
C CYS A 246 -1.48 -21.39 -9.57
N VAL A 247 -2.15 -22.30 -8.86
CA VAL A 247 -3.15 -23.18 -9.47
C VAL A 247 -4.44 -22.43 -9.80
N TYR A 248 -4.66 -21.26 -9.21
CA TYR A 248 -5.83 -20.39 -9.40
C TYR A 248 -5.45 -19.21 -10.30
N LYS A 249 -5.92 -19.27 -11.54
CA LYS A 249 -5.41 -18.39 -12.60
C LYS A 249 -6.09 -17.05 -12.64
N TRP A 250 -5.32 -16.03 -13.01
CA TRP A 250 -5.82 -14.68 -13.23
C TRP A 250 -6.83 -14.65 -14.37
N GLU A 251 -6.62 -15.45 -15.42
CA GLU A 251 -7.55 -15.59 -16.57
C GLU A 251 -8.94 -16.11 -16.16
N ASP A 252 -8.99 -16.88 -15.07
CA ASP A 252 -10.23 -17.39 -14.48
C ASP A 252 -10.82 -16.42 -13.44
N ASN A 253 -10.28 -15.19 -13.34
CA ASN A 253 -10.65 -14.13 -12.40
C ASN A 253 -10.32 -14.43 -10.93
N PHE A 254 -9.41 -15.36 -10.67
CA PHE A 254 -8.75 -15.47 -9.36
C PHE A 254 -7.59 -14.47 -9.29
N ARG A 255 -7.88 -13.32 -8.69
CA ARG A 255 -6.94 -12.23 -8.51
C ARG A 255 -6.04 -12.44 -7.29
N HIS A 256 -4.72 -12.41 -7.48
CA HIS A 256 -3.71 -12.59 -6.44
C HIS A 256 -2.67 -11.48 -6.47
N SER A 257 -2.14 -11.08 -5.32
CA SER A 257 -1.02 -10.15 -5.32
C SER A 257 0.19 -10.82 -6.01
N GLY A 258 0.87 -10.12 -6.93
CA GLY A 258 2.05 -10.64 -7.63
C GLY A 258 1.83 -11.39 -8.95
N GLY A 259 0.62 -11.43 -9.51
CA GLY A 259 0.44 -11.87 -10.91
C GLY A 259 0.15 -13.37 -11.10
N ALA A 260 -0.59 -14.00 -10.16
CA ALA A 260 -0.87 -15.45 -10.09
C ALA A 260 0.27 -16.32 -9.52
N TRP A 261 1.06 -15.75 -8.61
CA TRP A 261 2.07 -16.46 -7.82
C TRP A 261 1.70 -16.36 -6.35
N GLY A 262 2.14 -17.30 -5.51
CA GLY A 262 1.96 -17.19 -4.08
C GLY A 262 1.70 -18.50 -3.36
N LYS A 263 1.43 -18.40 -2.07
CA LYS A 263 0.92 -19.51 -1.26
C LYS A 263 -0.53 -19.28 -0.85
N ILE A 264 -0.80 -18.67 0.29
CA ILE A 264 -2.16 -18.47 0.79
C ILE A 264 -2.84 -17.26 0.13
N VAL A 265 -2.18 -16.10 0.09
CA VAL A 265 -2.80 -14.81 -0.30
C VAL A 265 -2.13 -14.12 -1.50
N GLY A 266 -1.31 -14.85 -2.24
CA GLY A 266 -0.51 -14.29 -3.33
C GLY A 266 0.89 -13.89 -2.87
N SER A 267 1.85 -13.81 -3.79
CA SER A 267 3.28 -13.77 -3.43
C SER A 267 3.69 -12.48 -2.72
N ILE A 268 3.09 -11.33 -3.08
CA ILE A 268 3.48 -10.01 -2.54
C ILE A 268 2.92 -9.77 -1.14
N TRP A 269 1.89 -10.51 -0.73
CA TRP A 269 1.25 -10.32 0.58
C TRP A 269 1.48 -11.51 1.52
N GLU A 270 2.17 -12.55 1.05
CA GLU A 270 2.40 -13.77 1.83
C GLU A 270 3.30 -13.50 3.04
N GLU A 271 4.27 -12.58 2.91
CA GLU A 271 5.12 -12.11 4.00
C GLU A 271 4.32 -11.48 5.16
N SER A 272 3.25 -10.75 4.86
CA SER A 272 2.35 -10.21 5.88
C SER A 272 1.66 -11.30 6.71
N VAL A 273 1.46 -12.49 6.14
CA VAL A 273 0.86 -13.66 6.81
C VAL A 273 1.95 -14.44 7.57
N VAL A 274 3.05 -14.80 6.91
CA VAL A 274 4.10 -15.61 7.58
C VAL A 274 4.77 -14.86 8.72
N ASN A 275 4.94 -13.54 8.63
CA ASN A 275 5.51 -12.76 9.73
C ASN A 275 4.63 -12.84 11.00
N GLN A 276 3.31 -12.98 10.86
CA GLN A 276 2.44 -13.22 12.02
C GLN A 276 2.66 -14.61 12.61
N PHE A 277 2.82 -15.65 11.77
CA PHE A 277 3.08 -17.01 12.23
C PHE A 277 4.44 -17.14 12.93
N ILE A 278 5.49 -16.51 12.40
CA ILE A 278 6.82 -16.52 13.01
C ILE A 278 6.78 -15.83 14.38
N LYS A 279 6.17 -14.64 14.46
CA LYS A 279 6.01 -13.90 15.73
C LYS A 279 5.15 -14.68 16.72
N ALA A 280 4.07 -15.30 16.27
CA ALA A 280 3.22 -16.13 17.12
C ALA A 280 3.97 -17.36 17.68
N TYR A 281 4.74 -18.06 16.84
CA TYR A 281 5.57 -19.18 17.30
C TYR A 281 6.56 -18.74 18.37
N ASP A 282 7.27 -17.61 18.14
CA ASP A 282 8.20 -17.08 19.15
C ASP A 282 7.47 -16.77 20.46
N ALA A 283 6.37 -16.02 20.41
CA ALA A 283 5.59 -15.66 21.59
C ALA A 283 5.10 -16.88 22.36
N PHE A 284 4.48 -17.85 21.68
CA PHE A 284 3.87 -19.02 22.32
C PHE A 284 4.86 -20.10 22.72
N PHE A 285 6.12 -20.02 22.29
CA PHE A 285 7.13 -21.05 22.53
C PHE A 285 7.18 -21.56 23.99
N PRO A 286 7.14 -20.70 25.03
CA PRO A 286 7.16 -21.17 26.43
C PRO A 286 5.95 -22.00 26.84
N ALA A 287 4.82 -21.90 26.13
CA ALA A 287 3.58 -22.60 26.43
C ALA A 287 3.48 -23.99 25.76
N ILE A 288 4.45 -24.37 24.92
CA ILE A 288 4.48 -25.68 24.25
C ILE A 288 4.81 -26.75 25.30
N THR A 289 3.78 -27.46 25.75
CA THR A 289 3.83 -28.45 26.83
C THR A 289 3.07 -29.72 26.45
N GLU A 290 3.27 -30.80 27.21
CA GLU A 290 2.50 -32.05 27.03
C GLU A 290 0.99 -31.86 27.28
N GLU A 291 0.59 -30.84 28.03
CA GLU A 291 -0.81 -30.49 28.20
C GLU A 291 -1.41 -29.98 26.87
N VAL A 292 -0.69 -29.13 26.14
CA VAL A 292 -1.13 -28.65 24.81
C VAL A 292 -1.23 -29.81 23.82
N VAL A 293 -0.33 -30.80 23.90
CA VAL A 293 -0.42 -32.03 23.09
C VAL A 293 -1.74 -32.76 23.35
N GLN A 294 -2.13 -32.90 24.62
CA GLN A 294 -3.41 -33.51 25.00
C GLN A 294 -4.61 -32.69 24.49
N GLU A 295 -4.56 -31.36 24.59
CA GLU A 295 -5.62 -30.48 24.08
C GLU A 295 -5.76 -30.57 22.55
N ILE A 296 -4.65 -30.61 21.80
CA ILE A 296 -4.65 -30.83 20.35
C ILE A 296 -5.27 -32.18 20.02
N ASN A 297 -4.81 -33.25 20.68
CA ASN A 297 -5.27 -34.62 20.42
C ASN A 297 -6.71 -34.90 20.88
N ALA A 298 -7.26 -34.06 21.76
CA ALA A 298 -8.67 -34.11 22.15
C ALA A 298 -9.61 -33.63 21.02
N HIS A 299 -9.10 -32.83 20.08
CA HIS A 299 -9.91 -32.36 18.95
C HIS A 299 -10.19 -33.50 17.95
N PRO A 300 -11.42 -33.62 17.41
CA PRO A 300 -11.78 -34.70 16.49
C PRO A 300 -10.82 -34.90 15.31
N PHE A 301 -10.34 -33.79 14.71
CA PHE A 301 -9.38 -33.81 13.59
C PHE A 301 -8.01 -34.45 13.89
N TYR A 302 -7.68 -34.70 15.16
CA TYR A 302 -6.42 -35.30 15.58
C TYR A 302 -6.58 -36.69 16.21
N LYS A 303 -7.81 -37.16 16.46
CA LYS A 303 -8.03 -38.42 17.19
C LYS A 303 -7.43 -39.65 16.50
N ASN A 304 -7.52 -39.71 15.17
CA ASN A 304 -6.97 -40.79 14.34
C ASN A 304 -6.02 -40.27 13.25
N ASN A 305 -5.55 -39.03 13.39
CA ASN A 305 -4.76 -38.38 12.36
C ASN A 305 -3.29 -38.83 12.46
N PRO A 306 -2.67 -39.31 11.38
CA PRO A 306 -1.27 -39.76 11.41
C PRO A 306 -0.27 -38.63 11.72
N VAL A 307 -0.66 -37.36 11.56
CA VAL A 307 0.21 -36.21 11.89
C VAL A 307 -0.02 -35.66 13.30
N SER A 308 -0.84 -36.32 14.13
CA SER A 308 -1.07 -35.91 15.51
C SER A 308 0.22 -35.88 16.33
N PRO A 309 0.49 -34.80 17.10
CA PRO A 309 1.69 -34.72 17.90
C PRO A 309 1.67 -35.77 19.02
N LYS A 310 2.80 -36.45 19.22
CA LYS A 310 2.97 -37.46 20.28
C LYS A 310 3.60 -36.88 21.54
N ASN A 311 4.26 -35.72 21.41
CA ASN A 311 4.94 -35.01 22.48
C ASN A 311 5.09 -33.53 22.08
N ALA A 312 5.55 -32.70 23.02
CA ALA A 312 5.73 -31.27 22.81
C ALA A 312 6.73 -30.93 21.69
N GLU A 313 7.71 -31.81 21.43
CA GLU A 313 8.71 -31.63 20.37
C GLU A 313 8.10 -31.77 18.97
N ASP A 314 7.11 -32.65 18.80
CA ASP A 314 6.42 -32.82 17.52
C ASP A 314 5.68 -31.52 17.10
N ILE A 315 5.13 -30.75 18.05
CA ILE A 315 4.51 -29.44 17.76
C ILE A 315 5.56 -28.45 17.23
N LYS A 316 6.73 -28.39 17.87
CA LYS A 316 7.83 -27.52 17.43
C LYS A 316 8.30 -27.92 16.04
N LEU A 317 8.57 -29.20 15.82
CA LEU A 317 9.02 -29.72 14.54
C LEU A 317 7.98 -29.49 13.43
N ASN A 318 6.69 -29.61 13.73
CA ASN A 318 5.62 -29.30 12.77
C ASN A 318 5.70 -27.83 12.32
N ILE A 319 5.69 -26.90 13.27
CA ILE A 319 5.72 -25.45 12.98
C ILE A 319 7.05 -25.04 12.33
N GLU A 320 8.18 -25.48 12.87
CA GLU A 320 9.51 -25.14 12.34
C GLU A 320 9.71 -25.67 10.91
N ASN A 321 9.43 -26.96 10.66
CA ASN A 321 9.71 -27.57 9.36
C ASN A 321 8.66 -27.23 8.29
N ASN A 322 7.41 -27.02 8.69
CA ASN A 322 6.31 -26.80 7.75
C ASN A 322 6.00 -25.32 7.52
N ILE A 323 6.47 -24.40 8.37
CA ILE A 323 6.33 -22.96 8.16
C ILE A 323 7.70 -22.28 8.05
N LEU A 324 8.49 -22.25 9.13
CA LEU A 324 9.68 -21.38 9.21
C LEU A 324 10.78 -21.77 8.20
N TYR A 325 11.13 -23.05 8.15
CA TYR A 325 12.10 -23.57 7.18
C TYR A 325 11.59 -23.55 5.72
N GLN A 326 10.29 -23.31 5.50
CA GLN A 326 9.74 -23.17 4.15
C GLN A 326 9.92 -21.76 3.59
N ILE A 327 10.14 -20.74 4.41
CA ILE A 327 10.18 -19.35 3.93
C ILE A 327 11.28 -19.13 2.89
N LEU A 328 12.53 -19.46 3.21
CA LEU A 328 13.65 -19.23 2.29
C LEU A 328 13.52 -20.02 0.97
N PRO A 329 13.18 -21.33 0.96
CA PRO A 329 12.86 -22.06 -0.27
C PRO A 329 11.71 -21.42 -1.07
N GLU A 330 10.65 -20.97 -0.41
CA GLU A 330 9.49 -20.41 -1.11
C GLU A 330 9.74 -18.99 -1.65
N VAL A 331 10.67 -18.23 -1.05
CA VAL A 331 11.21 -17.00 -1.66
C VAL A 331 12.01 -17.32 -2.91
N LYS A 332 12.89 -18.33 -2.87
CA LYS A 332 13.62 -18.83 -4.06
C LYS A 332 12.70 -19.32 -5.17
N ASN A 333 11.56 -19.88 -4.81
CA ASN A 333 10.52 -20.33 -5.75
C ASN A 333 9.58 -19.19 -6.21
N HIS A 334 9.84 -17.94 -5.79
CA HIS A 334 9.00 -16.76 -6.06
C HIS A 334 7.55 -16.86 -5.57
N ARG A 335 7.29 -17.76 -4.61
CA ARG A 335 5.97 -17.91 -3.95
C ARG A 335 5.81 -16.99 -2.73
N ILE A 336 6.91 -16.47 -2.20
CA ILE A 336 6.93 -15.35 -1.25
C ILE A 336 7.82 -14.27 -1.86
N ARG A 337 7.26 -13.12 -2.21
CA ARG A 337 7.94 -12.06 -2.97
C ARG A 337 7.27 -10.70 -2.77
N GLY A 338 7.47 -10.09 -1.61
CA GLY A 338 7.11 -8.69 -1.36
C GLY A 338 8.08 -7.70 -2.01
N ASN A 339 7.82 -6.40 -1.84
CA ASN A 339 8.77 -5.33 -2.19
C ASN A 339 10.09 -5.50 -1.44
N PHE A 340 11.11 -4.72 -1.85
CA PHE A 340 12.42 -4.74 -1.22
C PHE A 340 12.31 -4.52 0.30
N GLY A 341 13.02 -5.34 1.07
CA GLY A 341 13.01 -5.36 2.52
C GLY A 341 11.97 -6.32 3.13
N MET A 342 10.85 -6.60 2.45
CA MET A 342 9.76 -7.36 3.07
C MET A 342 10.06 -8.86 3.22
N HIS A 343 10.47 -9.53 2.14
CA HIS A 343 10.77 -10.96 2.20
C HIS A 343 12.16 -11.22 2.83
N GLN A 344 13.08 -10.27 2.72
CA GLN A 344 14.35 -10.29 3.46
C GLN A 344 14.09 -10.24 4.97
N GLU A 345 13.13 -9.42 5.44
CA GLU A 345 12.69 -9.41 6.84
C GLU A 345 12.14 -10.79 7.24
N SER A 346 11.26 -11.39 6.44
CA SER A 346 10.71 -12.72 6.75
C SER A 346 11.79 -13.79 6.90
N ILE A 347 12.82 -13.77 6.04
CA ILE A 347 13.96 -14.69 6.12
C ILE A 347 14.77 -14.43 7.39
N ALA A 348 15.15 -13.18 7.66
CA ALA A 348 15.94 -12.80 8.83
C ALA A 348 15.20 -13.15 10.15
N LEU A 349 13.90 -12.86 10.20
CA LEU A 349 13.04 -13.12 11.35
C LEU A 349 12.87 -14.63 11.59
N ALA A 350 12.59 -15.42 10.55
CA ALA A 350 12.51 -16.87 10.68
C ALA A 350 13.83 -17.46 11.17
N ALA A 351 14.95 -17.01 10.61
CA ALA A 351 16.27 -17.47 10.98
C ALA A 351 16.62 -17.13 12.44
N LEU A 352 16.27 -15.92 12.92
CA LEU A 352 16.42 -15.51 14.32
C LEU A 352 15.58 -16.40 15.24
N VAL A 353 14.34 -16.70 14.86
CA VAL A 353 13.41 -17.47 15.69
C VAL A 353 13.82 -18.93 15.82
N LEU A 354 14.34 -19.54 14.75
CA LEU A 354 14.77 -20.95 14.72
C LEU A 354 15.95 -21.28 15.65
N GLN A 355 16.74 -20.28 16.10
CA GLN A 355 17.94 -20.49 16.93
C GLN A 355 18.88 -21.58 16.37
N ASN A 356 19.17 -21.49 15.08
CA ASN A 356 20.15 -22.34 14.42
C ASN A 356 21.22 -21.44 13.78
N ASP A 357 22.40 -21.37 14.39
CA ASP A 357 23.47 -20.42 14.01
C ASP A 357 23.95 -20.62 12.57
N GLU A 358 24.05 -21.87 12.11
CA GLU A 358 24.45 -22.19 10.73
C GLU A 358 23.40 -21.70 9.74
N TYR A 359 22.13 -21.99 10.02
CA TYR A 359 21.01 -21.52 9.19
C TYR A 359 20.85 -20.00 9.25
N PHE A 360 21.10 -19.38 10.40
CA PHE A 360 21.11 -17.93 10.56
C PHE A 360 22.16 -17.29 9.69
N LYS A 361 23.41 -17.73 9.81
CA LYS A 361 24.50 -17.24 8.98
C LYS A 361 24.18 -17.42 7.49
N TYR A 362 23.76 -18.62 7.08
CA TYR A 362 23.39 -18.89 5.69
C TYR A 362 22.28 -17.97 5.18
N SER A 363 21.24 -17.74 5.99
CA SER A 363 20.11 -16.89 5.64
C SER A 363 20.51 -15.41 5.53
N ILE A 364 21.32 -14.92 6.47
CA ILE A 364 21.82 -13.54 6.44
C ILE A 364 22.75 -13.32 5.26
N ASP A 365 23.68 -14.23 5.00
CA ASP A 365 24.55 -14.15 3.82
C ASP A 365 23.70 -14.15 2.53
N THR A 366 22.66 -14.99 2.46
CA THR A 366 21.75 -15.05 1.30
C THR A 366 20.99 -13.74 1.05
N ILE A 367 20.48 -13.07 2.09
CA ILE A 367 19.74 -11.80 1.90
C ILE A 367 20.66 -10.61 1.61
N MET A 368 21.91 -10.67 2.09
CA MET A 368 22.92 -9.63 1.85
C MET A 368 23.49 -9.70 0.43
N GLU A 369 23.79 -10.92 -0.03
CA GLU A 369 24.39 -11.17 -1.34
C GLU A 369 23.43 -10.93 -2.51
N THR A 370 24.00 -10.59 -3.67
CA THR A 370 23.28 -10.59 -4.94
C THR A 370 23.32 -12.01 -5.50
N THR A 371 22.33 -12.81 -5.13
CA THR A 371 22.31 -14.25 -5.42
C THR A 371 21.81 -14.58 -6.82
N ASP A 372 21.09 -13.66 -7.47
CA ASP A 372 20.46 -13.90 -8.78
C ASP A 372 20.82 -12.77 -9.77
N GLY A 373 21.27 -13.11 -10.97
CA GLY A 373 21.47 -12.16 -12.08
C GLY A 373 20.16 -11.63 -12.70
N GLN A 374 19.04 -11.84 -12.02
CA GLN A 374 17.70 -11.41 -12.42
C GLN A 374 17.20 -10.32 -11.45
N PRO A 375 16.38 -9.37 -11.89
CA PRO A 375 15.85 -8.26 -11.07
C PRO A 375 14.98 -8.66 -9.85
N TRP A 376 14.87 -9.95 -9.54
CA TRP A 376 13.82 -10.57 -8.71
C TRP A 376 14.38 -11.43 -7.57
N GLY A 377 15.63 -11.17 -7.17
CA GLY A 377 16.38 -12.09 -6.32
C GLY A 377 15.95 -12.17 -4.86
N VAL A 378 16.40 -13.23 -4.18
CA VAL A 378 16.12 -13.54 -2.76
C VAL A 378 16.75 -12.52 -1.80
N GLY A 379 17.86 -11.91 -2.21
CA GLY A 379 18.69 -11.02 -1.39
C GLY A 379 18.77 -9.59 -1.93
N ASN A 380 19.95 -9.18 -2.36
CA ASN A 380 20.23 -7.88 -3.01
C ASN A 380 20.41 -6.67 -2.05
N ILE A 381 20.46 -6.85 -0.73
CA ILE A 381 20.58 -5.71 0.20
C ILE A 381 21.84 -4.87 -0.07
N GLU A 382 23.01 -5.50 -0.20
CA GLU A 382 24.27 -4.76 -0.41
C GLU A 382 24.26 -3.98 -1.74
N ASN A 383 23.73 -4.60 -2.80
CA ASN A 383 23.65 -3.98 -4.12
C ASN A 383 22.61 -2.83 -4.16
N VAL A 384 21.43 -3.00 -3.54
CA VAL A 384 20.42 -1.93 -3.43
C VAL A 384 20.95 -0.73 -2.66
N LEU A 385 21.60 -0.95 -1.53
CA LEU A 385 22.20 0.13 -0.74
C LEU A 385 23.25 0.93 -1.52
N ILE A 386 23.96 0.29 -2.47
CA ILE A 386 24.97 0.95 -3.30
C ILE A 386 24.34 1.65 -4.51
N ASN A 387 23.44 0.97 -5.22
CA ASN A 387 23.04 1.35 -6.58
C ASN A 387 21.63 1.97 -6.69
N GLU A 388 20.75 1.75 -5.70
CA GLU A 388 19.34 2.11 -5.82
C GLU A 388 18.87 3.14 -4.78
N ILE A 389 19.54 3.19 -3.62
CA ILE A 389 19.37 4.31 -2.68
C ILE A 389 20.15 5.50 -3.20
N ASP A 390 19.48 6.62 -3.47
CA ASP A 390 20.12 7.84 -3.95
C ASP A 390 20.94 8.54 -2.83
N HIS A 391 21.47 9.73 -3.10
CA HIS A 391 22.23 10.48 -2.10
C HIS A 391 21.34 11.28 -1.13
N ASP A 392 20.03 11.38 -1.39
CA ASP A 392 19.05 12.02 -0.53
C ASP A 392 18.37 11.02 0.42
N GLY A 393 18.58 9.72 0.19
CA GLY A 393 18.09 8.62 1.02
C GLY A 393 16.84 7.93 0.47
N CYS A 394 16.39 8.28 -0.74
CA CYS A 394 15.21 7.66 -1.33
C CYS A 394 15.58 6.41 -2.14
N GLY A 395 14.70 5.40 -2.09
CA GLY A 395 14.75 4.24 -2.99
C GLY A 395 14.20 4.58 -4.37
N ASN A 396 14.17 3.58 -5.26
CA ASN A 396 13.84 3.80 -6.66
C ASN A 396 12.36 3.67 -7.04
N GLU A 397 11.46 3.47 -6.06
CA GLU A 397 10.03 3.35 -6.30
C GLU A 397 9.29 4.69 -6.34
N THR A 398 9.99 5.83 -6.25
CA THR A 398 9.47 7.21 -6.36
C THR A 398 8.48 7.62 -5.26
N ALA A 399 7.38 6.92 -5.08
CA ALA A 399 6.31 7.29 -4.17
C ALA A 399 6.72 7.15 -2.70
N ALA A 400 6.27 8.09 -1.86
CA ALA A 400 6.59 8.13 -0.43
C ALA A 400 6.23 6.81 0.26
N GLY A 401 5.05 6.27 -0.03
CA GLY A 401 4.53 5.02 0.54
C GLY A 401 5.40 3.80 0.19
N TYR A 402 5.80 3.67 -1.07
CA TYR A 402 6.59 2.52 -1.53
C TYR A 402 8.04 2.57 -1.03
N ASN A 403 8.67 3.74 -1.03
CA ASN A 403 9.97 3.90 -0.37
C ASN A 403 9.87 3.69 1.15
N GLY A 404 8.70 3.97 1.73
CA GLY A 404 8.37 3.65 3.12
C GLY A 404 8.44 2.17 3.45
N ILE A 405 7.94 1.33 2.54
CA ILE A 405 8.03 -0.13 2.67
C ILE A 405 9.50 -0.56 2.80
N TRP A 406 10.39 0.04 2.01
CA TRP A 406 11.81 -0.29 2.01
C TRP A 406 12.45 0.02 3.36
N ILE A 407 12.29 1.25 3.88
CA ILE A 407 12.92 1.63 5.15
C ILE A 407 12.33 0.85 6.34
N ASN A 408 11.03 0.54 6.35
CA ASN A 408 10.42 -0.29 7.39
C ASN A 408 11.03 -1.70 7.42
N GLY A 409 11.11 -2.37 6.26
CA GLY A 409 11.72 -3.71 6.18
C GLY A 409 13.20 -3.69 6.53
N MET A 410 13.96 -2.70 6.03
CA MET A 410 15.38 -2.53 6.33
C MET A 410 15.64 -2.23 7.81
N SER A 411 14.79 -1.43 8.46
CA SER A 411 14.88 -1.15 9.90
C SER A 411 14.61 -2.42 10.73
N ALA A 412 13.60 -3.20 10.36
CA ALA A 412 13.31 -4.48 11.03
C ALA A 412 14.48 -5.47 10.91
N ILE A 413 15.12 -5.54 9.74
CA ILE A 413 16.33 -6.34 9.52
C ILE A 413 17.51 -5.78 10.34
N ALA A 414 17.70 -4.47 10.37
CA ALA A 414 18.79 -3.83 11.12
C ALA A 414 18.71 -4.13 12.62
N ASP A 415 17.50 -4.17 13.17
CA ASP A 415 17.27 -4.54 14.58
C ASP A 415 17.65 -5.99 14.87
N ILE A 416 17.46 -6.91 13.91
CA ILE A 416 17.90 -8.31 14.03
C ILE A 416 19.42 -8.43 13.91
N LEU A 417 20.04 -7.63 13.04
CA LEU A 417 21.47 -7.67 12.74
C LEU A 417 22.35 -6.84 13.68
N LYS A 418 21.74 -6.05 14.58
CA LYS A 418 22.44 -5.15 15.50
C LYS A 418 23.50 -5.91 16.33
N GLY A 419 24.73 -5.43 16.30
CA GLY A 419 25.88 -6.05 16.98
C GLY A 419 26.50 -7.27 16.29
N THR A 420 25.96 -7.71 15.14
CA THR A 420 26.58 -8.76 14.32
C THR A 420 27.63 -8.17 13.37
N SER A 421 28.37 -9.02 12.64
CA SER A 421 29.30 -8.57 11.61
C SER A 421 28.63 -7.89 10.40
N LYS A 422 27.30 -8.02 10.27
CA LYS A 422 26.48 -7.45 9.18
C LYS A 422 25.53 -6.36 9.70
N ASP A 423 25.86 -5.74 10.84
CA ASP A 423 25.08 -4.65 11.44
C ASP A 423 24.93 -3.47 10.47
N LEU A 424 23.68 -3.22 10.05
CA LEU A 424 23.32 -2.20 9.07
C LEU A 424 23.52 -0.78 9.59
N TYR A 425 23.51 -0.55 10.91
CA TYR A 425 23.76 0.79 11.48
C TYR A 425 25.19 1.29 11.22
N ASN A 426 26.11 0.42 10.81
CA ASN A 426 27.45 0.81 10.34
C ASN A 426 27.47 1.27 8.87
N ASN A 427 26.37 1.10 8.13
CA ASN A 427 26.28 1.46 6.71
C ASN A 427 25.69 2.86 6.54
N LYS A 428 26.47 3.77 5.94
CA LYS A 428 26.06 5.17 5.73
C LYS A 428 24.83 5.34 4.82
N LYS A 429 24.64 4.47 3.83
CA LYS A 429 23.48 4.51 2.93
C LYS A 429 22.21 4.10 3.68
N PHE A 430 22.28 3.07 4.53
CA PHE A 430 21.18 2.71 5.41
C PHE A 430 20.82 3.83 6.38
N LEU A 431 21.82 4.46 7.03
CA LEU A 431 21.57 5.63 7.87
C LEU A 431 20.88 6.75 7.09
N LYS A 432 21.32 7.00 5.85
CA LYS A 432 20.76 8.03 4.96
C LYS A 432 19.30 7.75 4.56
N MET A 433 18.87 6.48 4.51
CA MET A 433 17.46 6.15 4.21
C MET A 433 16.47 6.71 5.24
N HIS A 434 16.92 7.08 6.44
CA HIS A 434 16.05 7.71 7.45
C HIS A 434 15.74 9.18 7.14
N ASP A 435 16.35 9.75 6.10
CA ASP A 435 16.00 11.07 5.59
C ASP A 435 14.81 11.02 4.61
N LEU A 436 14.23 9.83 4.38
CA LEU A 436 13.20 9.59 3.38
C LEU A 436 12.07 10.63 3.41
N GLU A 437 11.57 11.01 4.58
CA GLU A 437 10.44 11.93 4.71
C GLU A 437 10.80 13.38 4.31
N ILE A 438 12.08 13.75 4.44
CA ILE A 438 12.54 15.14 4.33
C ILE A 438 12.28 15.73 2.92
N PRO A 439 12.59 15.04 1.80
CA PRO A 439 12.23 15.53 0.47
C PRO A 439 10.72 15.74 0.27
N TYR A 440 9.86 14.90 0.85
CA TYR A 440 8.42 14.94 0.61
C TYR A 440 7.66 15.92 1.50
N ILE A 441 8.19 16.29 2.67
CA ILE A 441 7.48 17.21 3.57
C ILE A 441 7.66 18.65 3.08
N VAL A 442 6.55 19.37 2.92
CA VAL A 442 6.47 20.80 2.64
C VAL A 442 5.70 21.53 3.73
N ALA A 443 5.90 22.85 3.83
CA ALA A 443 5.15 23.71 4.75
C ALA A 443 5.12 23.16 6.19
N ASP A 444 6.28 22.66 6.63
CA ASP A 444 6.57 22.04 7.95
C ASP A 444 5.83 20.74 8.29
N ARG A 445 4.95 20.25 7.43
CA ARG A 445 4.03 19.20 7.85
C ARG A 445 3.50 18.30 6.74
N TYR A 446 3.26 18.83 5.55
CA TYR A 446 2.43 18.15 4.56
C TYR A 446 3.28 17.32 3.62
N THR A 447 2.94 16.05 3.46
CA THR A 447 3.61 15.13 2.54
C THR A 447 3.06 15.32 1.13
N LEU A 448 3.94 15.52 0.15
CA LEU A 448 3.58 15.61 -1.26
C LEU A 448 3.04 14.26 -1.81
N ASN A 449 1.96 14.31 -2.59
CA ASN A 449 1.36 13.16 -3.27
C ASN A 449 2.07 12.86 -4.60
N ILE A 450 3.39 12.64 -4.59
CA ILE A 450 4.15 12.32 -5.81
C ILE A 450 4.06 10.81 -6.11
N GLY A 451 3.77 10.48 -7.36
CA GLY A 451 3.59 9.09 -7.82
C GLY A 451 2.34 8.44 -7.23
N ASP A 452 2.34 7.10 -7.17
CA ASP A 452 1.27 6.29 -6.58
C ASP A 452 1.25 6.49 -5.04
N SER A 453 0.74 7.64 -4.59
CA SER A 453 0.72 8.10 -3.20
C SER A 453 -0.62 8.76 -2.84
N GLY A 454 -1.14 8.44 -1.66
CA GLY A 454 -2.25 9.19 -1.04
C GLY A 454 -3.55 9.21 -1.87
N ILE A 455 -4.29 10.30 -1.72
CA ILE A 455 -5.54 10.60 -2.44
C ILE A 455 -5.36 11.99 -3.04
N ALA A 456 -5.82 12.20 -4.28
CA ALA A 456 -5.72 13.48 -4.98
C ALA A 456 -6.07 14.67 -4.08
N GLY A 457 -5.12 15.60 -3.93
CA GLY A 457 -5.26 16.83 -3.13
C GLY A 457 -5.42 16.68 -1.61
N ASN A 458 -5.40 15.47 -1.05
CA ASN A 458 -5.59 15.24 0.39
C ASN A 458 -4.38 15.70 1.22
N PRO A 459 -4.51 16.71 2.09
CA PRO A 459 -3.43 17.15 2.97
C PRO A 459 -3.20 16.12 4.08
N HIS A 460 -2.03 15.50 4.09
CA HIS A 460 -1.66 14.50 5.10
C HIS A 460 -0.18 14.62 5.48
N THR A 461 0.23 13.86 6.49
CA THR A 461 1.61 13.80 7.00
C THR A 461 1.99 12.34 7.12
N VAL A 462 3.13 11.95 6.55
CA VAL A 462 3.71 10.63 6.67
C VAL A 462 5.03 10.73 7.44
N VAL A 463 5.14 9.94 8.51
CA VAL A 463 6.38 9.71 9.28
C VAL A 463 6.51 8.23 9.56
N TYR A 464 7.64 7.63 9.20
CA TYR A 464 7.91 6.22 9.44
C TYR A 464 8.45 6.01 10.85
N LYS A 465 7.53 5.98 11.82
CA LYS A 465 7.82 6.04 13.26
C LYS A 465 8.83 5.01 13.73
N ASP A 466 8.65 3.73 13.39
CA ASP A 466 9.53 2.66 13.90
C ASP A 466 10.99 2.83 13.44
N PRO A 467 11.28 3.07 12.14
CA PRO A 467 12.62 3.47 11.72
C PRO A 467 13.19 4.69 12.44
N GLN A 468 12.39 5.75 12.62
CA GLN A 468 12.86 6.97 13.29
C GLN A 468 13.16 6.73 14.78
N ILE A 469 12.33 5.93 15.46
CA ILE A 469 12.58 5.50 16.85
C ILE A 469 13.88 4.69 16.92
N ALA A 470 14.07 3.74 16.00
CA ALA A 470 15.22 2.85 15.99
C ALA A 470 16.54 3.63 15.78
N LEU A 471 16.56 4.59 14.84
CA LEU A 471 17.71 5.46 14.63
C LEU A 471 17.96 6.39 15.82
N PHE A 472 16.91 6.97 16.40
CA PHE A 472 17.05 7.81 17.60
C PHE A 472 17.63 7.01 18.78
N LEU A 473 17.16 5.78 19.00
CA LEU A 473 17.72 4.89 20.02
C LEU A 473 19.16 4.47 19.73
N HIS A 474 19.58 4.43 18.46
CA HIS A 474 20.94 4.09 18.08
C HIS A 474 21.94 5.22 18.35
N ASN A 475 21.62 6.46 17.99
CA ASN A 475 22.60 7.56 18.05
C ASN A 475 22.05 8.94 18.46
N GLY A 476 20.79 9.05 18.90
CA GLY A 476 20.17 10.31 19.30
C GLY A 476 19.92 11.28 18.14
N ASN A 477 19.65 10.76 16.93
CA ASN A 477 19.45 11.58 15.73
C ASN A 477 18.39 12.68 15.95
N VAL A 478 18.81 13.94 15.74
CA VAL A 478 17.97 15.13 15.98
C VAL A 478 16.78 15.19 15.00
N GLN A 479 16.99 14.85 13.73
CA GLN A 479 15.92 14.87 12.72
C GLN A 479 14.86 13.80 13.02
N SER A 480 15.25 12.60 13.45
CA SER A 480 14.31 11.56 13.90
C SER A 480 13.46 12.05 15.07
N ALA A 481 14.06 12.68 16.08
CA ALA A 481 13.33 13.28 17.20
C ALA A 481 12.32 14.34 16.71
N GLN A 482 12.73 15.20 15.77
CA GLN A 482 11.91 16.25 15.18
C GLN A 482 10.71 15.70 14.38
N LEU A 483 10.92 14.64 13.58
CA LEU A 483 9.86 13.99 12.82
C LEU A 483 8.86 13.26 13.73
N LEU A 484 9.33 12.60 14.79
CA LEU A 484 8.47 11.96 15.79
C LEU A 484 7.61 12.98 16.56
N ASP A 485 8.20 14.12 16.96
CA ASP A 485 7.46 15.23 17.58
C ASP A 485 6.42 15.85 16.63
N LEU A 486 6.77 15.99 15.34
CA LEU A 486 5.83 16.45 14.30
C LEU A 486 4.62 15.51 14.21
N ASP A 487 4.84 14.21 14.05
CA ASP A 487 3.76 13.21 14.00
C ASP A 487 2.86 13.26 15.24
N ALA A 488 3.46 13.37 16.43
CA ALA A 488 2.74 13.48 17.70
C ALA A 488 1.82 14.71 17.75
N LYS A 489 2.32 15.86 17.29
CA LYS A 489 1.55 17.11 17.20
C LYS A 489 0.41 16.98 16.20
N VAL A 490 0.65 16.36 15.04
CA VAL A 490 -0.36 16.12 14.02
C VAL A 490 -1.49 15.25 14.54
N ARG A 491 -1.17 14.13 15.20
CA ARG A 491 -2.16 13.24 15.85
C ARG A 491 -2.97 13.99 16.91
N LYS A 492 -2.29 14.72 17.80
CA LYS A 492 -2.95 15.50 18.86
C LYS A 492 -3.94 16.53 18.29
N GLN A 493 -3.61 17.20 17.18
CA GLN A 493 -4.51 18.15 16.52
C GLN A 493 -5.76 17.48 15.93
N LYS A 494 -5.67 16.21 15.53
CA LYS A 494 -6.81 15.40 15.08
C LYS A 494 -7.65 14.83 16.24
N GLY A 495 -7.30 15.16 17.49
CA GLY A 495 -7.97 14.62 18.68
C GLY A 495 -7.52 13.20 19.05
N GLU A 496 -6.45 12.70 18.44
CA GLU A 496 -5.85 11.41 18.77
C GLU A 496 -4.87 11.53 19.95
N ASN A 497 -4.36 10.39 20.43
CA ASN A 497 -3.36 10.36 21.50
C ASN A 497 -2.09 11.11 21.06
N GLY A 498 -1.58 12.00 21.94
CA GLY A 498 -0.42 12.86 21.68
C GLY A 498 0.92 12.36 22.21
N SER A 499 1.04 11.09 22.62
CA SER A 499 2.34 10.48 22.93
C SER A 499 3.25 10.54 21.72
N ILE A 500 4.52 10.88 21.93
CA ILE A 500 5.51 10.96 20.87
C ILE A 500 5.85 9.55 20.37
N VAL A 501 5.96 8.60 21.29
CA VAL A 501 6.34 7.21 21.00
C VAL A 501 5.20 6.28 21.39
N GLN A 502 4.82 5.40 20.47
CA GLN A 502 3.79 4.37 20.65
C GLN A 502 4.34 3.03 20.20
N ASN A 503 5.16 2.39 21.04
CA ASN A 503 5.76 1.09 20.74
C ASN A 503 5.82 0.24 22.02
N MET A 504 5.08 -0.87 22.04
CA MET A 504 4.93 -1.72 23.23
C MET A 504 6.25 -2.33 23.72
N LEU A 505 7.27 -2.45 22.88
CA LEU A 505 8.44 -3.28 23.15
C LEU A 505 9.67 -2.50 23.65
N ILE A 506 9.58 -1.17 23.77
CA ILE A 506 10.67 -0.29 24.22
C ILE A 506 10.27 0.54 25.44
N ASP A 507 11.24 1.10 26.16
CA ASP A 507 10.98 2.01 27.28
C ASP A 507 10.49 3.39 26.78
N CYS A 508 9.19 3.49 26.46
CA CYS A 508 8.61 4.69 25.85
C CYS A 508 8.80 5.93 26.72
N GLU A 509 8.66 5.82 28.05
CA GLU A 509 8.82 6.95 28.97
C GLU A 509 10.20 7.58 28.83
N LYS A 510 11.26 6.75 28.88
CA LYS A 510 12.63 7.23 28.74
C LYS A 510 12.86 7.86 27.36
N VAL A 511 12.39 7.20 26.30
CA VAL A 511 12.60 7.69 24.93
C VAL A 511 11.86 9.00 24.69
N GLU A 512 10.62 9.15 25.20
CA GLU A 512 9.88 10.41 25.13
C GLU A 512 10.60 11.55 25.86
N GLU A 513 11.13 11.30 27.06
CA GLU A 513 11.92 12.30 27.79
C GLU A 513 13.15 12.76 26.99
N ASP A 514 13.85 11.83 26.35
CA ASP A 514 15.06 12.13 25.58
C ASP A 514 14.72 12.86 24.26
N ILE A 515 13.60 12.53 23.62
CA ILE A 515 13.10 13.28 22.47
C ILE A 515 12.72 14.70 22.89
N VAL A 516 11.97 14.88 23.98
CA VAL A 516 11.57 16.21 24.46
C VAL A 516 12.80 17.09 24.73
N LYS A 517 13.82 16.57 25.43
CA LYS A 517 15.09 17.31 25.66
C LYS A 517 15.77 17.69 24.35
N THR A 518 15.72 16.80 23.35
CA THR A 518 16.28 17.06 22.02
C THR A 518 15.53 18.19 21.32
N ILE A 519 14.19 18.20 21.37
CA ILE A 519 13.36 19.26 20.79
C ILE A 519 13.55 20.59 21.53
N GLU A 520 13.63 20.59 22.86
CA GLU A 520 13.91 21.80 23.65
C GLU A 520 15.25 22.44 23.25
N LYS A 521 16.24 21.60 22.93
CA LYS A 521 17.58 22.06 22.53
C LYS A 521 17.68 22.49 21.07
N HIS A 522 17.03 21.77 20.15
CA HIS A 522 17.24 21.91 18.71
C HIS A 522 16.04 22.53 17.96
N GLY A 523 14.89 22.67 18.61
CA GLY A 523 13.64 23.15 18.01
C GLY A 523 12.89 22.05 17.25
N PRO A 524 11.63 22.34 16.84
CA PRO A 524 10.79 21.40 16.10
C PRO A 524 11.28 21.21 14.65
N PHE A 525 10.76 20.18 13.98
CA PHE A 525 10.97 20.00 12.55
C PHE A 525 10.58 21.26 11.77
N ARG A 526 11.40 21.61 10.77
CA ARG A 526 11.08 22.64 9.78
C ARG A 526 11.49 22.15 8.40
N SER A 527 10.58 22.23 7.43
CA SER A 527 10.94 22.03 6.03
C SER A 527 11.88 23.15 5.58
N VAL A 528 12.84 22.81 4.73
CA VAL A 528 13.84 23.76 4.21
C VAL A 528 13.72 23.87 2.70
N SER A 529 14.03 25.06 2.19
CA SER A 529 14.25 25.25 0.76
C SER A 529 15.55 24.58 0.36
N GLU A 530 15.47 23.54 -0.45
CA GLU A 530 16.62 22.71 -0.82
C GLU A 530 16.38 22.04 -2.17
N ASN A 531 17.47 21.69 -2.85
CA ASN A 531 17.47 20.91 -4.07
C ASN A 531 17.93 19.47 -3.82
N TYR A 532 16.98 18.56 -3.66
CA TYR A 532 17.21 17.13 -3.49
C TYR A 532 17.43 16.48 -4.86
N SER A 533 18.63 16.65 -5.42
CA SER A 533 18.96 16.22 -6.79
C SER A 533 19.03 14.70 -6.99
N GLY A 534 19.10 13.92 -5.91
CA GLY A 534 19.05 12.47 -5.96
C GLY A 534 17.63 11.98 -6.14
N TYR A 535 16.71 12.50 -5.32
CA TYR A 535 15.28 12.19 -5.43
C TYR A 535 14.64 12.88 -6.65
N GLY A 536 15.16 14.04 -7.02
CA GLY A 536 14.70 14.86 -8.13
C GLY A 536 13.58 15.82 -7.75
N ILE A 537 13.73 16.55 -6.65
CA ILE A 537 12.80 17.62 -6.28
C ILE A 537 13.54 18.87 -5.80
N ALA A 538 13.09 20.04 -6.26
CA ALA A 538 13.50 21.33 -5.72
C ALA A 538 12.32 21.93 -4.95
N LYS A 539 12.58 22.50 -3.77
CA LYS A 539 11.55 23.14 -2.93
C LYS A 539 11.95 24.55 -2.55
N TYR A 540 10.98 25.45 -2.58
CA TYR A 540 11.08 26.79 -2.02
C TYR A 540 10.01 26.98 -0.95
N GLU A 541 10.44 26.94 0.31
CA GLU A 541 9.61 27.17 1.50
C GLU A 541 9.50 28.67 1.79
N ILE A 542 8.29 29.20 1.65
CA ILE A 542 7.96 30.61 1.85
C ILE A 542 7.47 30.82 3.28
N ARG A 543 8.15 31.71 3.99
CA ARG A 543 7.86 32.04 5.39
C ARG A 543 7.76 33.54 5.57
N ASN A 544 6.55 34.01 5.82
CA ASN A 544 6.31 35.34 6.37
C ASN A 544 5.95 35.14 7.84
N GLU A 545 6.68 35.79 8.74
CA GLU A 545 6.38 35.69 10.18
C GLU A 545 4.90 36.05 10.42
N ALA A 546 4.21 35.25 11.24
CA ALA A 546 2.76 35.27 11.48
C ALA A 546 1.82 34.74 10.37
N GLN A 547 2.34 34.19 9.26
CA GLN A 547 1.52 33.50 8.24
C GLN A 547 1.75 31.98 8.24
N GLU A 548 0.76 31.23 7.76
CA GLU A 548 0.92 29.79 7.47
C GLU A 548 2.01 29.62 6.39
N PRO A 549 2.95 28.67 6.56
CA PRO A 549 4.00 28.43 5.58
C PRO A 549 3.39 27.98 4.25
N LYS A 550 4.00 28.43 3.15
CA LYS A 550 3.64 28.06 1.78
C LYS A 550 4.85 27.42 1.13
N SER A 551 4.64 26.60 0.11
CA SER A 551 5.72 25.94 -0.60
C SER A 551 5.44 25.93 -2.09
N VAL A 552 6.48 26.23 -2.87
CA VAL A 552 6.50 26.02 -4.33
C VAL A 552 7.58 24.99 -4.59
N TRP A 553 7.25 23.96 -5.37
CA TRP A 553 8.17 22.85 -5.62
C TRP A 553 8.16 22.45 -7.09
N MET A 554 9.28 21.93 -7.57
CA MET A 554 9.41 21.38 -8.91
C MET A 554 9.88 19.94 -8.82
N TYR A 555 9.06 19.01 -9.32
CA TYR A 555 9.43 17.60 -9.42
C TYR A 555 10.06 17.31 -10.78
N TYR A 556 11.24 16.69 -10.75
CA TYR A 556 12.02 16.32 -11.93
C TYR A 556 12.68 14.95 -11.77
N GLY A 557 12.19 14.14 -10.82
CA GLY A 557 12.71 12.82 -10.48
C GLY A 557 12.19 11.69 -11.37
N ARG A 558 12.25 10.48 -10.83
CA ARG A 558 12.01 9.24 -11.58
C ARG A 558 10.53 9.05 -11.91
N ASN A 559 10.25 8.87 -13.19
CA ASN A 559 8.90 8.87 -13.76
C ASN A 559 8.40 7.44 -14.14
N THR A 560 8.93 6.43 -13.44
CA THR A 560 8.74 4.99 -13.74
C THR A 560 8.37 4.20 -12.49
N GLY A 561 7.91 2.95 -12.66
CA GLY A 561 7.51 2.11 -11.53
C GLY A 561 6.22 2.61 -10.90
N HIS A 562 6.33 3.11 -9.67
CA HIS A 562 5.27 3.82 -8.95
C HIS A 562 5.39 5.35 -9.06
N GLY A 563 6.28 5.87 -9.91
CA GLY A 563 6.27 7.27 -10.35
C GLY A 563 5.33 7.51 -11.54
N HIS A 564 4.90 8.75 -11.72
CA HIS A 564 4.04 9.18 -12.83
C HIS A 564 4.84 9.86 -13.94
N LYS A 565 4.22 10.23 -15.07
CA LYS A 565 4.88 10.94 -16.20
C LYS A 565 4.83 12.46 -16.03
N ASP A 566 5.22 12.91 -14.85
CA ASP A 566 5.07 14.24 -14.25
C ASP A 566 6.38 15.06 -14.26
N THR A 567 7.34 14.70 -15.12
CA THR A 567 8.65 15.36 -15.16
C THR A 567 8.54 16.87 -15.45
N LEU A 568 9.20 17.68 -14.62
CA LEU A 568 9.10 19.15 -14.55
C LEU A 568 7.75 19.69 -14.07
N MET A 569 6.93 18.88 -13.38
CA MET A 569 5.74 19.37 -12.69
C MET A 569 6.10 20.44 -11.67
N LEU A 570 5.32 21.52 -11.64
CA LEU A 570 5.43 22.60 -10.66
C LEU A 570 4.20 22.55 -9.76
N GLY A 571 4.41 22.48 -8.45
CA GLY A 571 3.35 22.41 -7.47
C GLY A 571 3.36 23.57 -6.47
N PHE A 572 2.18 23.85 -5.95
CA PHE A 572 1.88 24.96 -5.06
C PHE A 572 1.10 24.45 -3.86
N PHE A 573 1.65 24.68 -2.67
CA PHE A 573 0.99 24.40 -1.41
C PHE A 573 0.85 25.70 -0.61
N GLY A 574 -0.34 25.98 -0.10
CA GLY A 574 -0.60 27.18 0.69
C GLY A 574 -1.94 27.12 1.39
N TYR A 575 -2.07 27.89 2.46
CA TYR A 575 -3.33 27.98 3.23
C TYR A 575 -3.82 26.62 3.77
N GLY A 576 -2.94 25.62 3.92
CA GLY A 576 -3.26 24.27 4.37
C GLY A 576 -3.80 23.32 3.28
N VAL A 577 -3.84 23.75 2.01
CA VAL A 577 -4.34 22.94 0.88
C VAL A 577 -3.34 22.90 -0.28
N PHE A 578 -3.45 21.87 -1.11
CA PHE A 578 -2.79 21.83 -2.42
C PHE A 578 -3.58 22.71 -3.38
N LEU A 579 -2.93 23.72 -3.97
CA LEU A 579 -3.59 24.67 -4.88
C LEU A 579 -3.68 24.13 -6.31
N ASN A 580 -2.80 23.20 -6.67
CA ASN A 580 -2.82 22.40 -7.88
C ASN A 580 -2.49 20.93 -7.54
N PRO A 581 -3.49 20.16 -7.09
CA PRO A 581 -3.26 18.83 -6.57
C PRO A 581 -2.79 17.86 -7.66
N ASP A 582 -1.77 17.06 -7.35
CA ASP A 582 -1.46 15.87 -8.14
C ASP A 582 -2.53 14.78 -7.95
N HIS A 583 -2.65 13.89 -8.94
CA HIS A 583 -3.61 12.79 -8.96
C HIS A 583 -3.35 11.75 -7.86
N GLY A 584 -2.08 11.45 -7.54
CA GLY A 584 -1.73 10.49 -6.49
C GLY A 584 -2.09 9.02 -6.83
N TYR A 585 -2.54 8.24 -5.84
CA TYR A 585 -2.70 6.79 -6.00
C TYR A 585 -3.82 6.41 -7.00
N PRO A 586 -3.56 5.49 -7.96
CA PRO A 586 -4.55 5.04 -8.94
C PRO A 586 -5.66 4.21 -8.30
N CYS A 587 -6.83 4.14 -8.93
CA CYS A 587 -7.92 3.27 -8.44
C CYS A 587 -7.46 1.81 -8.31
N PHE A 588 -6.71 1.30 -9.29
CA PHE A 588 -6.02 0.02 -9.18
C PHE A 588 -4.59 0.16 -9.69
N ALA A 589 -3.61 -0.28 -8.88
CA ALA A 589 -2.19 -0.28 -9.24
C ALA A 589 -1.82 -1.47 -10.14
N ASP A 590 -2.60 -1.69 -11.20
CA ASP A 590 -2.39 -2.76 -12.19
C ASP A 590 -2.19 -2.18 -13.61
N GLY A 591 -2.40 -2.99 -14.64
CA GLY A 591 -2.23 -2.60 -16.04
C GLY A 591 -3.46 -1.96 -16.69
N ASN A 592 -4.47 -1.53 -15.93
CA ASN A 592 -5.70 -0.99 -16.50
C ASN A 592 -5.49 0.30 -17.33
N PHE A 593 -6.48 0.62 -18.17
CA PHE A 593 -6.40 1.77 -19.05
C PHE A 593 -6.40 3.09 -18.29
N GLU A 594 -7.27 3.28 -17.29
CA GLU A 594 -7.33 4.52 -16.51
C GLU A 594 -5.97 4.88 -15.93
N ARG A 595 -5.29 3.94 -15.26
CA ARG A 595 -3.93 4.18 -14.73
C ARG A 595 -2.96 4.59 -15.83
N SER A 596 -2.91 3.83 -16.93
CA SER A 596 -1.90 4.01 -17.98
C SER A 596 -2.19 5.11 -19.01
N ARG A 597 -3.42 5.61 -19.04
CA ARG A 597 -3.91 6.62 -19.99
C ARG A 597 -4.24 7.94 -19.33
N TRP A 598 -4.59 7.92 -18.05
CA TRP A 598 -4.89 9.09 -17.25
C TRP A 598 -3.94 9.21 -16.06
N THR A 599 -4.11 8.45 -14.97
CA THR A 599 -3.42 8.72 -13.69
C THR A 599 -1.92 9.01 -13.84
N VAL A 600 -1.18 8.14 -14.54
CA VAL A 600 0.29 8.28 -14.68
C VAL A 600 0.71 9.05 -15.92
N ASN A 601 -0.23 9.55 -16.72
CA ASN A 601 0.02 10.20 -18.00
C ASN A 601 0.42 11.67 -17.79
N THR A 602 1.33 12.18 -18.62
CA THR A 602 1.75 13.60 -18.61
C THR A 602 0.58 14.58 -18.63
N LEU A 603 -0.54 14.24 -19.28
CA LEU A 603 -1.73 15.11 -19.33
C LEU A 603 -2.43 15.32 -17.98
N SER A 604 -2.18 14.47 -16.99
CA SER A 604 -2.74 14.59 -15.64
C SER A 604 -1.87 15.41 -14.68
N HIS A 605 -0.77 16.00 -15.18
CA HIS A 605 0.19 16.75 -14.36
C HIS A 605 0.49 18.12 -14.96
N ASP A 606 0.85 19.07 -14.11
CA ASP A 606 1.10 20.46 -14.48
C ASP A 606 2.46 20.64 -15.16
N THR A 607 2.56 20.15 -16.39
CA THR A 607 3.77 20.16 -17.24
C THR A 607 3.37 20.24 -18.73
N VAL A 608 4.33 20.06 -19.65
CA VAL A 608 4.08 20.15 -21.10
C VAL A 608 4.10 18.78 -21.77
N SER A 609 3.05 18.45 -22.52
CA SER A 609 3.08 17.32 -23.46
C SER A 609 3.54 17.78 -24.84
N VAL A 610 4.33 16.94 -25.53
CA VAL A 610 4.83 17.20 -26.88
C VAL A 610 4.29 16.13 -27.84
N ASP A 611 3.65 16.58 -28.92
CA ASP A 611 2.96 15.77 -29.92
C ASP A 611 1.81 14.94 -29.34
N GLU A 612 1.83 13.61 -29.48
CA GLU A 612 0.77 12.72 -28.99
C GLU A 612 1.34 11.65 -28.05
N GLY A 613 1.05 11.81 -26.75
CA GLY A 613 1.32 10.82 -25.71
C GLY A 613 2.25 11.31 -24.60
N PRO A 614 2.44 10.47 -23.56
CA PRO A 614 3.30 10.81 -22.43
C PRO A 614 4.78 10.78 -22.82
N GLY A 615 5.60 11.50 -22.05
CA GLY A 615 7.06 11.46 -22.15
C GLY A 615 7.64 10.07 -21.88
N LYS A 616 8.89 9.86 -22.31
CA LYS A 616 9.64 8.61 -22.09
C LYS A 616 9.92 8.34 -20.61
N ASN A 617 10.45 7.15 -20.34
CA ASN A 617 11.04 6.83 -19.04
C ASN A 617 12.23 7.76 -18.75
N HIS A 618 12.24 8.32 -17.55
CA HIS A 618 13.17 9.33 -17.09
C HIS A 618 13.53 9.03 -15.63
N VAL A 619 14.80 9.21 -15.27
CA VAL A 619 15.30 8.94 -13.91
C VAL A 619 15.41 10.23 -13.12
N VAL A 620 16.06 11.26 -13.66
CA VAL A 620 16.18 12.57 -13.01
C VAL A 620 16.56 13.65 -14.03
N GLY A 621 16.00 14.85 -13.85
CA GLY A 621 16.32 16.04 -14.64
C GLY A 621 17.71 16.60 -14.30
N ILE A 622 18.09 17.65 -15.01
CA ILE A 622 19.37 18.34 -14.86
C ILE A 622 19.10 19.74 -14.29
N PRO A 623 19.29 19.96 -12.98
CA PRO A 623 19.19 21.28 -12.38
C PRO A 623 20.32 22.17 -12.91
N HIS A 624 19.96 23.34 -13.45
CA HIS A 624 20.89 24.37 -13.90
C HIS A 624 21.09 25.46 -12.85
N HIS A 625 20.03 25.77 -12.09
CA HIS A 625 20.08 26.79 -11.04
C HIS A 625 19.06 26.51 -9.94
N PHE A 626 19.50 26.69 -8.70
CA PHE A 626 18.66 26.73 -7.52
C PHE A 626 19.14 27.86 -6.61
N ASP A 627 18.25 28.78 -6.27
CA ASP A 627 18.52 29.79 -5.24
C ASP A 627 17.25 30.00 -4.42
N ALA A 628 17.39 30.07 -3.10
CA ALA A 628 16.28 30.25 -2.19
C ALA A 628 16.63 31.31 -1.15
N ARG A 629 16.05 32.50 -1.32
CA ARG A 629 16.20 33.66 -0.43
C ARG A 629 14.83 34.00 0.18
N GLU A 630 14.85 34.85 1.20
CA GLU A 630 13.64 35.26 1.93
C GLU A 630 12.51 35.78 1.02
N LYS A 631 12.87 36.53 -0.04
CA LYS A 631 11.91 37.18 -0.95
C LYS A 631 11.84 36.57 -2.34
N ILE A 632 12.81 35.74 -2.72
CA ILE A 632 12.90 35.18 -4.07
C ILE A 632 13.40 33.75 -4.04
N GLY A 633 12.72 32.87 -4.76
CA GLY A 633 13.13 31.51 -5.03
C GLY A 633 13.26 31.29 -6.54
N VAL A 634 14.31 30.59 -6.96
CA VAL A 634 14.55 30.24 -8.36
C VAL A 634 14.80 28.75 -8.47
N MET A 635 14.08 28.09 -9.36
CA MET A 635 14.27 26.68 -9.72
C MET A 635 14.35 26.56 -11.23
N ASP A 636 15.44 26.02 -11.75
CA ASP A 636 15.69 25.93 -13.19
C ASP A 636 16.23 24.54 -13.54
N THR A 637 15.43 23.76 -14.25
CA THR A 637 15.74 22.34 -14.52
C THR A 637 15.37 21.96 -15.95
N GLU A 638 16.24 21.17 -16.58
CA GLU A 638 16.06 20.63 -17.92
C GLU A 638 15.86 19.11 -17.89
N ALA A 639 14.97 18.57 -18.73
CA ALA A 639 14.78 17.13 -18.90
C ALA A 639 14.96 16.77 -20.38
N PRO A 640 16.21 16.76 -20.90
CA PRO A 640 16.47 16.71 -22.34
C PRO A 640 16.20 15.33 -22.96
N LEU A 641 16.02 14.29 -22.13
CA LEU A 641 15.80 12.90 -22.56
C LEU A 641 14.33 12.48 -22.56
N LEU A 642 13.43 13.38 -22.17
CA LEU A 642 12.00 13.05 -22.03
C LEU A 642 11.31 12.84 -23.39
N TYR A 643 11.64 13.69 -24.37
CA TYR A 643 11.10 13.65 -25.73
C TYR A 643 12.23 13.73 -26.75
N GLU A 644 12.44 12.67 -27.54
CA GLU A 644 13.53 12.58 -28.52
C GLU A 644 13.45 13.62 -29.63
N GLN A 645 12.24 14.08 -29.96
CA GLN A 645 12.01 15.09 -30.98
C GLN A 645 12.30 16.52 -30.49
N THR A 646 12.66 16.70 -29.21
CA THR A 646 12.94 18.01 -28.63
C THR A 646 14.45 18.25 -28.52
N SER A 647 14.89 19.46 -28.86
CA SER A 647 16.25 19.95 -28.57
C SER A 647 16.31 20.76 -27.27
N CYS A 648 15.15 21.11 -26.69
CA CYS A 648 15.03 21.73 -25.38
C CYS A 648 13.70 21.32 -24.74
N TYR A 649 13.75 20.93 -23.47
CA TYR A 649 12.59 20.73 -22.60
C TYR A 649 13.00 21.16 -21.19
N ARG A 650 12.77 22.45 -20.86
CA ARG A 650 13.32 23.10 -19.67
C ARG A 650 12.31 24.02 -19.02
N ARG A 651 12.22 23.98 -17.70
CA ARG A 651 11.35 24.84 -16.90
C ARG A 651 12.17 25.69 -15.95
N THR A 652 11.90 27.00 -15.94
CA THR A 652 12.43 27.93 -14.95
C THR A 652 11.26 28.57 -14.21
N SER A 653 11.24 28.41 -12.89
CA SER A 653 10.28 29.05 -11.99
C SER A 653 11.00 30.11 -11.15
N VAL A 654 10.48 31.34 -11.14
CA VAL A 654 10.93 32.43 -10.27
C VAL A 654 9.77 32.81 -9.38
N THR A 655 9.84 32.45 -8.11
CA THR A 655 8.82 32.74 -7.11
C THR A 655 9.20 33.96 -6.31
N VAL A 656 8.32 34.96 -6.26
CA VAL A 656 8.50 36.19 -5.51
C VAL A 656 7.54 36.21 -4.33
N ASN A 657 8.11 36.28 -3.14
CA ASN A 657 7.38 36.41 -1.89
C ASN A 657 7.27 37.89 -1.52
N LEU A 658 6.02 38.38 -1.39
CA LEU A 658 5.67 39.73 -1.01
C LEU A 658 4.87 39.71 0.29
N ASP A 659 4.76 40.87 0.94
CA ASP A 659 3.89 41.04 2.10
C ASP A 659 2.42 40.81 1.68
N GLY A 660 1.87 39.66 2.06
CA GLY A 660 0.47 39.30 1.81
C GLY A 660 0.18 38.59 0.47
N ALA A 661 1.15 38.45 -0.42
CA ALA A 661 0.98 37.74 -1.70
C ALA A 661 2.27 36.99 -2.11
N ALA A 662 2.11 35.90 -2.86
CA ALA A 662 3.23 35.25 -3.54
C ALA A 662 2.80 34.96 -4.98
N TYR A 663 3.70 35.18 -5.94
CA TYR A 663 3.46 34.83 -7.33
C TYR A 663 4.70 34.13 -7.91
N THR A 664 4.48 33.33 -8.94
CA THR A 664 5.54 32.61 -9.64
C THR A 664 5.50 32.98 -11.12
N ALA A 665 6.61 33.52 -11.61
CA ALA A 665 6.86 33.64 -13.04
C ALA A 665 7.41 32.29 -13.55
N ASP A 666 6.61 31.61 -14.38
CA ASP A 666 6.91 30.29 -14.93
C ASP A 666 7.30 30.39 -16.40
N PHE A 667 8.48 29.90 -16.75
CA PHE A 667 9.02 29.88 -18.11
C PHE A 667 9.27 28.44 -18.54
N PHE A 668 8.37 27.89 -19.35
CA PHE A 668 8.54 26.58 -19.95
C PHE A 668 9.04 26.72 -21.39
N ARG A 669 10.25 26.25 -21.67
CA ARG A 669 10.89 26.34 -22.99
C ARG A 669 10.89 24.95 -23.62
N VAL A 670 10.22 24.83 -24.76
CA VAL A 670 10.21 23.63 -25.58
C VAL A 670 10.64 24.00 -27.00
N ALA A 671 11.59 23.26 -27.54
CA ALA A 671 12.03 23.41 -28.93
C ALA A 671 12.06 22.04 -29.59
N GLY A 672 11.43 21.90 -30.77
CA GLY A 672 11.21 20.62 -31.44
C GLY A 672 9.81 20.04 -31.19
N GLY A 673 9.43 18.97 -31.91
CA GLY A 673 8.02 18.52 -32.00
C GLY A 673 7.15 19.43 -32.89
N LYS A 674 5.88 19.06 -33.04
CA LYS A 674 4.87 19.77 -33.85
C LYS A 674 3.77 20.40 -33.00
N ASP A 675 3.46 19.81 -31.85
CA ASP A 675 2.38 20.27 -30.98
C ASP A 675 2.85 20.30 -29.52
N HIS A 676 2.49 21.35 -28.78
CA HIS A 676 2.88 21.57 -27.38
C HIS A 676 1.65 21.91 -26.57
N ARG A 677 1.31 21.06 -25.60
CA ARG A 677 0.18 21.29 -24.69
C ARG A 677 0.69 21.57 -23.30
N TYR A 678 0.56 22.82 -22.85
CA TYR A 678 0.75 23.18 -21.46
C TYR A 678 -0.51 22.86 -20.68
N VAL A 679 -0.39 22.07 -19.62
CA VAL A 679 -1.50 21.67 -18.77
C VAL A 679 -1.37 22.35 -17.41
N PHE A 680 -2.51 22.79 -16.87
CA PHE A 680 -2.60 23.32 -15.52
C PHE A 680 -3.91 22.87 -14.86
N HIS A 681 -3.80 22.15 -13.75
CA HIS A 681 -4.89 21.63 -12.96
C HIS A 681 -5.08 22.48 -11.70
N GLY A 682 -6.13 23.29 -11.64
CA GLY A 682 -6.51 23.98 -10.40
C GLY A 682 -7.09 23.00 -9.36
N ALA A 683 -7.03 23.37 -8.08
CA ALA A 683 -7.80 22.69 -7.04
C ALA A 683 -9.32 22.72 -7.33
N GLU A 684 -10.09 21.85 -6.67
CA GLU A 684 -11.55 21.82 -6.81
C GLU A 684 -12.13 23.23 -6.65
N GLY A 685 -12.89 23.70 -7.63
CA GLY A 685 -13.39 25.07 -7.66
C GLY A 685 -13.99 25.43 -9.00
N GLU A 686 -14.81 26.48 -9.03
CA GLU A 686 -15.30 27.05 -10.28
C GLU A 686 -14.18 27.86 -10.95
N ALA A 687 -13.90 27.56 -12.21
CA ALA A 687 -12.92 28.28 -13.01
C ALA A 687 -13.58 29.44 -13.77
N GLN A 688 -13.09 30.65 -13.57
CA GLN A 688 -13.51 31.85 -14.28
C GLN A 688 -12.42 32.31 -15.23
N THR A 689 -12.80 32.81 -16.40
CA THR A 689 -11.84 33.27 -17.41
C THR A 689 -11.99 34.74 -17.72
N THR A 690 -10.86 35.42 -17.92
CA THR A 690 -10.79 36.79 -18.43
C THR A 690 -9.90 36.80 -19.66
N GLY A 691 -10.38 37.36 -20.78
CA GLY A 691 -9.62 37.40 -22.03
C GLY A 691 -9.80 36.18 -22.95
N LEU A 692 -10.60 35.19 -22.56
CA LEU A 692 -11.03 34.06 -23.41
C LEU A 692 -12.52 34.18 -23.77
N ASN A 693 -12.90 33.62 -24.92
CA ASN A 693 -14.29 33.46 -25.34
C ASN A 693 -14.57 31.98 -25.67
N PRO A 694 -14.54 31.09 -24.66
CA PRO A 694 -14.59 29.66 -24.91
C PRO A 694 -16.00 29.20 -25.32
N VAL A 695 -16.08 28.36 -26.34
CA VAL A 695 -17.31 27.75 -26.85
C VAL A 695 -17.42 26.32 -26.33
N ALA A 696 -18.54 26.01 -25.67
CA ALA A 696 -18.79 24.66 -25.16
C ALA A 696 -18.98 23.65 -26.29
N GLN A 697 -18.31 22.51 -26.17
CA GLN A 697 -18.55 21.32 -26.97
C GLN A 697 -19.86 20.67 -26.53
N MET A 698 -20.68 20.18 -27.46
CA MET A 698 -22.02 19.68 -27.10
C MET A 698 -22.01 18.35 -26.34
N ARG A 699 -21.04 17.48 -26.62
CA ARG A 699 -20.93 16.12 -26.08
C ARG A 699 -19.52 15.59 -26.23
N GLY A 700 -19.28 14.39 -25.70
CA GLY A 700 -18.00 13.69 -25.84
C GLY A 700 -16.93 14.29 -24.94
N THR A 701 -15.68 14.14 -25.36
CA THR A 701 -14.48 14.44 -24.58
C THR A 701 -13.53 15.34 -25.37
N TYR A 702 -12.40 15.72 -24.79
CA TYR A 702 -11.37 16.48 -25.51
C TYR A 702 -10.84 15.70 -26.75
N ALA A 703 -10.94 14.37 -26.74
CA ALA A 703 -10.62 13.52 -27.89
C ALA A 703 -11.58 13.68 -29.08
N GLY A 704 -12.79 14.20 -28.86
CA GLY A 704 -13.80 14.44 -29.90
C GLY A 704 -15.22 14.28 -29.40
N GLU A 705 -16.18 14.81 -30.16
CA GLU A 705 -17.61 14.81 -29.81
C GLU A 705 -18.23 13.41 -29.75
N ASP A 706 -17.65 12.46 -30.48
CA ASP A 706 -18.10 11.06 -30.55
C ASP A 706 -17.31 10.12 -29.64
N VAL A 707 -16.37 10.64 -28.84
CA VAL A 707 -15.54 9.82 -27.93
C VAL A 707 -16.08 9.92 -26.51
N GLU A 708 -16.55 8.79 -25.99
CA GLU A 708 -17.06 8.67 -24.62
C GLU A 708 -15.94 8.80 -23.57
N PHE A 709 -16.32 9.28 -22.39
CA PHE A 709 -15.43 9.33 -21.23
C PHE A 709 -14.89 7.94 -20.89
N ALA A 710 -13.57 7.84 -20.68
CA ALA A 710 -12.89 6.58 -20.38
C ALA A 710 -13.21 5.43 -21.38
N SER A 711 -13.41 5.78 -22.66
CA SER A 711 -13.69 4.81 -23.72
C SER A 711 -12.52 3.83 -23.94
N GLU A 712 -12.74 2.55 -23.64
CA GLU A 712 -11.76 1.49 -23.86
C GLU A 712 -11.34 1.35 -25.34
N GLU A 713 -12.29 1.53 -26.27
CA GLU A 713 -11.98 1.49 -27.72
C GLU A 713 -10.92 2.52 -28.11
N TYR A 714 -11.02 3.73 -27.53
CA TYR A 714 -10.07 4.81 -27.73
C TYR A 714 -8.73 4.49 -27.08
N ASP A 715 -8.72 4.00 -25.84
CA ASP A 715 -7.50 3.69 -25.08
C ASP A 715 -6.67 2.54 -25.65
N ARG A 716 -7.31 1.67 -26.44
CA ARG A 716 -6.64 0.63 -27.25
C ARG A 716 -5.90 1.20 -28.46
N LYS A 717 -6.35 2.35 -28.99
CA LYS A 717 -5.81 2.99 -30.21
C LYS A 717 -4.92 4.18 -29.90
N SER A 718 -5.14 4.85 -28.77
CA SER A 718 -4.47 6.10 -28.37
C SER A 718 -3.89 6.00 -26.96
N ARG A 719 -2.80 6.73 -26.72
CA ARG A 719 -2.16 6.89 -25.41
C ARG A 719 -2.25 8.32 -24.88
N SER A 720 -3.06 9.17 -25.52
CA SER A 720 -3.13 10.60 -25.23
C SER A 720 -3.77 10.93 -23.87
N GLY A 721 -4.75 10.14 -23.43
CA GLY A 721 -5.57 10.46 -22.25
C GLY A 721 -6.67 11.49 -22.51
N PHE A 722 -6.86 11.95 -23.77
CA PHE A 722 -7.82 13.00 -24.11
C PHE A 722 -9.29 12.63 -23.83
N ASN A 723 -9.61 11.35 -23.77
CA ASN A 723 -10.95 10.84 -23.43
C ASN A 723 -11.26 10.89 -21.92
N TYR A 724 -10.33 11.35 -21.08
CA TYR A 724 -10.57 11.55 -19.64
C TYR A 724 -10.87 13.02 -19.29
N LEU A 725 -10.81 13.91 -20.27
CA LEU A 725 -11.18 15.32 -20.15
C LEU A 725 -12.57 15.54 -20.78
N TYR A 726 -13.52 16.07 -20.01
CA TYR A 726 -14.93 16.22 -20.42
C TYR A 726 -15.41 17.67 -20.18
N ASP A 727 -16.69 17.98 -20.35
CA ASP A 727 -17.22 19.36 -20.20
C ASP A 727 -16.43 20.45 -20.98
N VAL A 728 -15.91 20.05 -22.15
CA VAL A 728 -14.93 20.79 -22.93
C VAL A 728 -15.47 22.13 -23.41
N LYS A 729 -14.70 23.21 -23.20
CA LYS A 729 -14.93 24.53 -23.81
C LYS A 729 -13.66 25.03 -24.48
N ARG A 730 -13.74 25.42 -25.76
CA ARG A 730 -12.58 25.77 -26.60
C ARG A 730 -12.60 27.22 -27.04
N ASP A 731 -11.47 27.90 -26.97
CA ASP A 731 -11.20 29.13 -27.72
C ASP A 731 -10.05 28.86 -28.70
N SER A 732 -10.40 28.62 -29.97
CA SER A 732 -9.45 28.31 -31.05
C SER A 732 -8.80 29.56 -31.67
N SER A 733 -8.99 30.74 -31.07
CA SER A 733 -8.52 32.01 -31.65
C SER A 733 -8.04 33.00 -30.58
N VAL A 734 -7.23 32.52 -29.64
CA VAL A 734 -6.68 33.34 -28.55
C VAL A 734 -5.81 34.46 -29.12
N LYS A 735 -6.17 35.73 -28.88
CA LYS A 735 -5.51 36.90 -29.48
C LYS A 735 -4.55 37.65 -28.57
N GLY A 736 -4.53 37.34 -27.29
CA GLY A 736 -3.72 38.05 -26.30
C GLY A 736 -3.63 37.29 -24.99
N SER A 737 -3.05 37.94 -23.98
CA SER A 737 -2.97 37.36 -22.65
C SER A 737 -4.35 37.10 -22.06
N PHE A 738 -4.47 36.02 -21.30
CA PHE A 738 -5.70 35.69 -20.59
C PHE A 738 -5.39 35.17 -19.18
N THR A 739 -6.41 35.18 -18.33
CA THR A 739 -6.34 34.65 -16.97
C THR A 739 -7.43 33.61 -16.78
N VAL A 740 -7.07 32.51 -16.13
CA VAL A 740 -8.01 31.57 -15.53
C VAL A 740 -7.83 31.63 -14.02
N ASP A 741 -8.92 31.84 -13.30
CA ASP A 741 -8.95 31.99 -11.85
C ASP A 741 -9.86 30.92 -11.25
N TRP A 742 -9.33 30.17 -10.28
CA TRP A 742 -10.07 29.15 -9.53
C TRP A 742 -10.26 29.63 -8.10
N LYS A 743 -11.53 29.80 -7.68
CA LYS A 743 -11.85 29.93 -6.27
C LYS A 743 -11.74 28.56 -5.61
N VAL A 744 -10.72 28.38 -4.77
CA VAL A 744 -10.38 27.09 -4.16
C VAL A 744 -11.44 26.67 -3.15
N LYS A 745 -11.98 25.48 -3.34
CA LYS A 745 -12.85 24.80 -2.39
C LYS A 745 -12.01 23.93 -1.46
N ASP A 746 -12.25 24.07 -0.16
CA ASP A 746 -11.66 23.19 0.85
C ASP A 746 -12.40 21.85 0.92
N THR A 747 -12.10 20.97 -0.03
CA THR A 747 -12.65 19.60 -0.13
C THR A 747 -12.45 18.79 1.15
N PHE A 748 -11.32 19.02 1.84
CA PHE A 748 -10.87 18.24 3.00
C PHE A 748 -11.22 18.87 4.36
N LYS A 749 -11.89 20.02 4.36
CA LYS A 749 -12.34 20.75 5.56
C LYS A 749 -11.20 21.08 6.53
N VAL A 750 -10.05 21.49 6.00
CA VAL A 750 -8.91 21.94 6.79
C VAL A 750 -9.13 23.31 7.43
N TRP A 751 -10.04 24.12 6.89
CA TRP A 751 -10.36 25.45 7.42
C TRP A 751 -11.52 25.42 8.43
N ASN A 752 -11.35 26.12 9.54
CA ASN A 752 -12.42 26.31 10.53
C ASN A 752 -13.57 27.22 10.04
N LYS A 753 -13.36 27.96 8.95
CA LYS A 753 -14.33 28.85 8.30
C LYS A 753 -13.97 28.98 6.82
N GLU A 754 -14.95 29.32 5.98
CA GLU A 754 -14.70 29.60 4.57
C GLU A 754 -13.62 30.70 4.42
N ARG A 755 -12.70 30.50 3.49
CA ARG A 755 -11.63 31.44 3.16
C ARG A 755 -11.75 31.81 1.68
N ASP A 756 -11.38 33.04 1.36
CA ASP A 756 -11.34 33.56 -0.01
C ASP A 756 -9.95 33.28 -0.60
N VAL A 757 -9.71 32.02 -0.94
CA VAL A 757 -8.42 31.55 -1.48
C VAL A 757 -8.58 31.27 -2.96
N HIS A 758 -7.68 31.85 -3.75
CA HIS A 758 -7.66 31.72 -5.20
C HIS A 758 -6.31 31.22 -5.68
N ILE A 759 -6.33 30.44 -6.75
CA ILE A 759 -5.16 30.24 -7.61
C ILE A 759 -5.52 30.76 -8.99
N ALA A 760 -4.66 31.61 -9.55
CA ALA A 760 -4.86 32.21 -10.85
C ALA A 760 -3.65 31.97 -11.73
N VAL A 761 -3.88 31.57 -12.97
CA VAL A 761 -2.86 31.47 -14.01
C VAL A 761 -3.13 32.56 -15.03
N THR A 762 -2.13 33.40 -15.25
CA THR A 762 -2.14 34.39 -16.33
C THR A 762 -1.15 33.96 -17.40
N VAL A 763 -1.66 33.63 -18.57
CA VAL A 763 -0.86 33.24 -19.73
C VAL A 763 -0.54 34.51 -20.52
N LEU A 764 0.76 34.82 -20.63
CA LEU A 764 1.23 36.05 -21.30
C LEU A 764 1.46 35.83 -22.80
N ASP A 765 2.01 34.67 -23.18
CA ASP A 765 2.23 34.28 -24.57
C ASP A 765 0.99 33.54 -25.09
N PRO A 766 0.20 34.12 -26.02
CA PRO A 766 -1.06 33.52 -26.44
C PRO A 766 -0.83 32.20 -27.21
N PRO A 767 -1.46 31.09 -26.82
CA PRO A 767 -1.41 29.83 -27.54
C PRO A 767 -2.30 29.85 -28.78
N ASN A 768 -2.18 28.84 -29.65
CA ASN A 768 -3.09 28.67 -30.78
C ASN A 768 -4.53 28.33 -30.36
N GLU A 769 -4.68 27.58 -29.27
CA GLU A 769 -5.96 27.18 -28.69
C GLU A 769 -5.85 27.20 -27.16
N ALA A 770 -6.92 27.63 -26.49
CA ALA A 770 -7.09 27.41 -25.05
C ALA A 770 -8.32 26.55 -24.80
N VAL A 771 -8.21 25.58 -23.88
CA VAL A 771 -9.29 24.65 -23.55
C VAL A 771 -9.49 24.57 -22.04
N LEU A 772 -10.76 24.62 -21.63
CA LEU A 772 -11.20 24.26 -20.29
C LEU A 772 -11.92 22.91 -20.39
N ALA A 773 -11.59 21.95 -19.54
CA ALA A 773 -12.15 20.59 -19.56
C ALA A 773 -12.03 19.91 -18.18
#